data_AF-A0A7X4I9G3-F1
#
_entry.id   AF-A0A7X4I9G3-F1
#
_cell.length_a   1.000
_cell.length_b   1.000
_cell.length_c   1.000
_cell.angle_alpha   90.00
_cell.angle_beta   90.00
_cell.angle_gamma   90.00
#
_symmetry.space_group_name_H-M   'P 1'
#
loop_
_entity.id
_entity.type
_entity.pdbx_description
1 polymer ?
#
loop_
_entity_poly.entity_id
_entity_poly.type
_entity_poly.pdbx_seq_one_letter_code
_entity_poly.pdbx_strand_id
1 'polypeptide(L)'
;MIDFKKKLNSAKIERKTEPCELYSTLDRKSVAGPLRPAQECILSEWYTNHRDDRDLVIKLHTGEGKTLIGLLLLQSMINSKNGPCLYICPNVYLTAQVCAEAEKFGIPYCGIGNDNQIPDEFVCGEKILITHAYKVFNGKSIFGIGNNFIDVDTVILDDSHACIDVIKDSQTISIKKSDSDYVYQKIVSLFSDELVDQGEGSFLDIKNGDYDTFMPIPYWSWYDKKTEMLKILSEANDIPSIQFVWPLMRDRITDYSCYISGNEIEIVPYNASVDVFGSFSKAKHRVLMSATTQDDAFFVKGLSFSTSAVKCPLMFKKQKWSGEKMVIIPSLIDENCDRDLVVTDFARMENKKFGMVSLVPNTRKAKQYSNLGAICADKNSIFNVIESLKKREFKRLVVINNRYDGIDLPDESCRVLIMDSMPYFNSLSDKYEKKCRPNSEIINKKIAQKIEQGLGRGVRGEKDYCAILIIGSDLVKFMRSVTTKKYFSLQTQKQIDIGLEIVKMASEDSNQTESTMKPIISLIKQMLSRDEGWKEYYNDEMQSIEEEENESSIYDQLLEESIIEKMYSVEEYEKASSAMQKFIDKYVVDPLEKGWYLQQLARYYYPIRKEESIKIQKAAFRSNPQLLKPKTGVEYTKVSFINENRINRISQYLKRYKSYNELMLAVNEILDNLSFGIEADKFESALKQIGDLLGFVSQRPDTEIRKGPDNLWCGTNDEYVFFECKSEVEETRQEISKHEAGQMNNHCAWFETEYGDNVLVNRYLLIPTKDLSYYGDFTHEVRIIRRGKLKNFKESIKRFIKELKPYNLYDISDEKLQNLIDLHHLNLKDIRELYSEEYYHRTK
;
A
#
# COMPACT_ATOMS: atom_id res chain seq x y z
N MET A 1 -16.67 37.00 54.39
CA MET A 1 -18.03 36.43 54.30
C MET A 1 -18.45 36.52 52.84
N ILE A 2 -18.79 35.41 52.18
CA ILE A 2 -19.19 35.41 50.76
C ILE A 2 -20.61 36.01 50.68
N ASP A 3 -20.77 37.10 49.93
CA ASP A 3 -22.06 37.76 49.72
C ASP A 3 -22.86 37.03 48.63
N PHE A 4 -23.69 36.07 49.05
CA PHE A 4 -24.54 35.28 48.17
C PHE A 4 -25.63 36.10 47.45
N LYS A 5 -25.92 37.35 47.87
CA LYS A 5 -26.86 38.22 47.14
C LYS A 5 -26.29 38.69 45.80
N LYS A 6 -24.97 38.82 45.65
CA LYS A 6 -24.35 39.11 44.34
C LYS A 6 -24.51 37.96 43.33
N LYS A 7 -24.63 36.71 43.80
CA LYS A 7 -24.93 35.53 42.94
C LYS A 7 -26.40 35.43 42.52
N LEU A 8 -27.32 36.09 43.23
CA LEU A 8 -28.75 36.14 42.85
C LEU A 8 -29.01 37.13 41.70
N ASN A 9 -28.19 38.18 41.57
CA ASN A 9 -28.33 39.21 40.53
C ASN A 9 -27.47 38.99 39.28
N SER A 10 -26.62 37.95 39.25
CA SER A 10 -25.97 37.53 38.01
C SER A 10 -26.98 36.75 37.17
N ALA A 11 -27.56 37.39 36.15
CA ALA A 11 -28.35 36.68 35.15
C ALA A 11 -27.57 35.46 34.67
N LYS A 12 -28.18 34.26 34.76
CA LYS A 12 -27.60 33.05 34.16
C LYS A 12 -27.57 33.27 32.65
N ILE A 13 -26.41 33.67 32.12
CA ILE A 13 -26.19 33.69 30.68
C ILE A 13 -26.29 32.24 30.22
N GLU A 14 -27.35 31.93 29.50
CA GLU A 14 -27.59 30.61 28.96
C GLU A 14 -26.57 30.36 27.84
N ARG A 15 -25.79 29.28 27.97
CA ARG A 15 -24.76 28.94 26.98
C ARG A 15 -25.47 28.46 25.71
N LYS A 16 -25.20 29.11 24.58
CA LYS A 16 -25.77 28.72 23.27
C LYS A 16 -25.30 27.32 22.87
N THR A 17 -26.23 26.49 22.43
CA THR A 17 -25.95 25.11 21.99
C THR A 17 -25.94 24.97 20.48
N GLU A 18 -26.72 25.76 19.74
CA GLU A 18 -26.69 25.72 18.28
C GLU A 18 -25.33 26.29 17.78
N PRO A 19 -24.55 25.55 16.97
CA PRO A 19 -23.18 25.95 16.64
C PRO A 19 -23.06 27.28 15.87
N CYS A 20 -24.02 27.62 15.01
CA CYS A 20 -23.97 28.87 14.24
C CYS A 20 -24.24 30.09 15.13
N GLU A 21 -25.24 30.00 16.03
CA GLU A 21 -25.51 30.96 17.09
C GLU A 21 -24.32 31.07 18.05
N LEU A 22 -23.76 29.93 18.46
CA LEU A 22 -22.57 29.88 19.32
C LEU A 22 -21.43 30.68 18.69
N TYR A 23 -21.13 30.44 17.42
CA TYR A 23 -20.06 31.12 16.69
C TYR A 23 -20.21 32.64 16.71
N SER A 24 -21.45 33.16 16.65
CA SER A 24 -21.71 34.59 16.72
C SER A 24 -21.33 35.22 18.07
N THR A 25 -21.36 34.43 19.15
CA THR A 25 -21.08 34.87 20.53
C THR A 25 -19.61 34.73 20.96
N LEU A 26 -18.78 34.05 20.17
CA LEU A 26 -17.37 33.81 20.53
C LEU A 26 -16.52 35.08 20.40
N ASP A 27 -15.62 35.28 21.37
CA ASP A 27 -14.62 36.34 21.39
C ASP A 27 -13.44 35.98 20.47
N ARG A 28 -13.62 36.25 19.17
CA ARG A 28 -12.72 35.82 18.10
C ARG A 28 -11.68 36.90 17.79
N LYS A 29 -10.47 36.49 17.38
CA LYS A 29 -9.45 37.42 16.88
C LYS A 29 -9.98 38.12 15.61
N SER A 30 -9.57 39.38 15.38
CA SER A 30 -10.02 40.20 14.23
C SER A 30 -9.76 39.59 12.84
N VAL A 31 -8.81 38.66 12.75
CA VAL A 31 -8.48 37.91 11.53
C VAL A 31 -9.42 36.75 11.23
N ALA A 32 -10.33 36.40 12.15
CA ALA A 32 -11.32 35.34 11.96
C ALA A 32 -12.52 35.86 11.14
N GLY A 33 -12.75 35.27 9.97
CA GLY A 33 -13.88 35.61 9.09
C GLY A 33 -15.21 34.97 9.52
N PRO A 34 -16.30 35.19 8.76
CA PRO A 34 -17.57 34.50 8.97
C PRO A 34 -17.45 32.98 8.70
N LEU A 35 -18.45 32.20 9.12
CA LEU A 35 -18.55 30.81 8.70
C LEU A 35 -18.68 30.73 7.18
N ARG A 36 -18.07 29.71 6.60
CA ARG A 36 -18.19 29.42 5.17
C ARG A 36 -19.48 28.64 4.91
N PRO A 37 -20.05 28.69 3.70
CA PRO A 37 -21.27 27.96 3.36
C PRO A 37 -21.22 26.46 3.69
N ALA A 38 -20.07 25.82 3.46
CA ALA A 38 -19.85 24.42 3.81
C ALA A 38 -19.95 24.18 5.34
N GLN A 39 -19.36 25.08 6.14
CA GLN A 39 -19.37 24.99 7.60
C GLN A 39 -20.79 25.19 8.15
N GLU A 40 -21.51 26.21 7.68
CA GLU A 40 -22.89 26.48 8.10
C GLU A 40 -23.81 25.31 7.77
N CYS A 41 -23.69 24.74 6.57
CA CYS A 41 -24.49 23.61 6.13
C CYS A 41 -24.27 22.38 7.02
N ILE A 42 -23.01 22.01 7.26
CA ILE A 42 -22.66 20.82 8.05
C ILE A 42 -23.07 20.98 9.50
N LEU A 43 -22.82 22.15 10.10
CA LEU A 43 -23.16 22.42 11.49
C LEU A 43 -24.69 22.43 11.72
N SER A 44 -25.45 23.01 10.79
CA SER A 44 -26.91 23.06 10.86
C SER A 44 -27.53 21.67 10.71
N GLU A 45 -27.06 20.90 9.72
CA GLU A 45 -27.52 19.54 9.47
C GLU A 45 -27.19 18.62 10.65
N TRP A 46 -25.97 18.72 11.18
CA TRP A 46 -25.58 17.99 12.38
C TRP A 46 -26.50 18.30 13.56
N TYR A 47 -26.71 19.59 13.86
CA TYR A 47 -27.47 20.00 15.03
C TYR A 47 -28.94 19.57 14.96
N THR A 48 -29.51 19.55 13.75
CA THR A 48 -30.91 19.23 13.52
C THR A 48 -31.18 17.72 13.49
N ASN A 49 -30.31 16.95 12.81
CA ASN A 49 -30.60 15.56 12.46
C ASN A 49 -29.64 14.53 13.07
N HIS A 50 -28.43 14.91 13.48
CA HIS A 50 -27.36 13.97 13.86
C HIS A 50 -26.76 14.21 15.25
N ARG A 51 -27.31 15.13 16.04
CA ARG A 51 -26.77 15.49 17.35
C ARG A 51 -26.80 14.32 18.33
N ASP A 52 -27.85 13.51 18.26
CA ASP A 52 -28.06 12.36 19.17
C ASP A 52 -27.49 11.05 18.61
N ASP A 53 -26.96 11.06 17.39
CA ASP A 53 -26.34 9.88 16.80
C ASP A 53 -25.08 9.49 17.57
N ARG A 54 -24.92 8.19 17.82
CA ARG A 54 -23.70 7.67 18.44
C ARG A 54 -22.50 7.79 17.53
N ASP A 55 -22.67 7.47 16.25
CA ASP A 55 -21.60 7.37 15.27
C ASP A 55 -21.90 8.29 14.09
N LEU A 56 -20.98 9.20 13.79
CA LEU A 56 -21.10 10.11 12.66
C LEU A 56 -19.79 10.18 11.88
N VAL A 57 -19.90 10.15 10.55
CA VAL A 57 -18.76 10.38 9.65
C VAL A 57 -19.00 11.70 8.91
N ILE A 58 -18.06 12.64 9.03
CA ILE A 58 -18.07 13.92 8.31
C ILE A 58 -16.98 13.85 7.23
N LYS A 59 -17.40 13.88 5.96
CA LYS A 59 -16.49 13.87 4.80
C LYS A 59 -16.52 15.26 4.14
N LEU A 60 -15.37 15.94 4.16
CA LEU A 60 -15.20 17.30 3.64
C LEU A 60 -13.89 17.39 2.86
N HIS A 61 -13.82 18.20 1.81
CA HIS A 61 -12.57 18.40 1.07
C HIS A 61 -11.53 19.16 1.92
N THR A 62 -10.26 18.99 1.55
CA THR A 62 -9.16 19.75 2.18
C THR A 62 -9.40 21.24 1.98
N GLY A 63 -9.24 22.00 3.07
CA GLY A 63 -9.42 23.46 3.04
C GLY A 63 -10.83 23.94 3.36
N GLU A 64 -11.84 23.07 3.53
CA GLU A 64 -13.23 23.49 3.87
C GLU A 64 -13.44 23.87 5.34
N GLY A 65 -12.40 23.75 6.18
CA GLY A 65 -12.40 24.22 7.57
C GLY A 65 -12.98 23.24 8.58
N LYS A 66 -12.66 21.94 8.44
CA LYS A 66 -13.06 20.83 9.32
C LYS A 66 -12.72 21.06 10.78
N THR A 67 -11.55 21.65 11.05
CA THR A 67 -11.09 21.92 12.40
C THR A 67 -12.07 22.79 13.17
N LEU A 68 -12.56 23.87 12.56
CA LEU A 68 -13.54 24.75 13.18
C LEU A 68 -14.88 24.03 13.42
N ILE A 69 -15.33 23.21 12.46
CA ILE A 69 -16.54 22.41 12.61
C ILE A 69 -16.41 21.53 13.86
N GLY A 70 -15.35 20.71 13.96
CA GLY A 70 -15.15 19.83 15.11
C GLY A 70 -15.06 20.58 16.45
N LEU A 71 -14.38 21.73 16.50
CA LEU A 71 -14.31 22.55 17.71
C LEU A 71 -15.68 23.10 18.14
N LEU A 72 -16.49 23.56 17.19
CA LEU A 72 -17.84 24.07 17.47
C LEU A 72 -18.80 22.95 17.88
N LEU A 73 -18.69 21.76 17.28
CA LEU A 73 -19.43 20.56 17.69
C LEU A 73 -19.15 20.21 19.14
N LEU A 74 -17.87 20.09 19.53
CA LEU A 74 -17.51 19.78 20.91
C LEU A 74 -17.92 20.90 21.88
N GLN A 75 -17.79 22.17 21.49
CA GLN A 75 -18.22 23.28 22.33
C GLN A 75 -19.75 23.29 22.52
N SER A 76 -20.53 22.92 21.51
CA SER A 76 -21.98 22.71 21.61
C SER A 76 -22.32 21.61 22.62
N MET A 77 -21.59 20.49 22.62
CA MET A 77 -21.77 19.39 23.58
C MET A 77 -21.39 19.75 25.01
N ILE A 78 -20.29 20.50 25.20
CA ILE A 78 -19.91 21.09 26.50
C ILE A 78 -21.00 22.03 27.01
N ASN A 79 -21.54 22.90 26.15
CA ASN A 79 -22.59 23.85 26.53
C ASN A 79 -23.89 23.15 26.92
N SER A 80 -24.14 21.97 26.34
CA SER A 80 -25.26 21.09 26.66
C SER A 80 -25.08 20.36 28.00
N LYS A 81 -23.88 20.40 28.60
CA LYS A 81 -23.48 19.71 29.84
C LYS A 81 -23.57 18.18 29.73
N ASN A 82 -23.24 17.63 28.56
CA ASN A 82 -23.33 16.20 28.31
C ASN A 82 -22.13 15.42 28.89
N GLY A 83 -20.98 16.09 29.08
CA GLY A 83 -19.80 15.52 29.75
C GLY A 83 -18.48 15.95 29.08
N PRO A 84 -17.37 15.25 29.39
CA PRO A 84 -16.05 15.51 28.81
C PRO A 84 -16.04 15.36 27.29
N CYS A 85 -15.36 16.28 26.60
CA CYS A 85 -15.27 16.33 25.14
C CYS A 85 -13.81 16.28 24.67
N LEU A 86 -13.49 15.29 23.82
CA LEU A 86 -12.12 14.97 23.41
C LEU A 86 -11.92 15.18 21.91
N TYR A 87 -10.89 15.95 21.55
CA TYR A 87 -10.44 16.17 20.18
C TYR A 87 -9.09 15.45 19.97
N ILE A 88 -9.07 14.45 19.09
CA ILE A 88 -7.89 13.62 18.81
C ILE A 88 -7.34 13.97 17.44
N CYS A 89 -6.12 14.52 17.42
CA CYS A 89 -5.35 14.75 16.20
C CYS A 89 -4.42 13.56 15.89
N PRO A 90 -3.93 13.40 14.65
CA PRO A 90 -2.99 12.31 14.33
C PRO A 90 -1.64 12.40 15.05
N ASN A 91 -1.11 13.61 15.24
CA ASN A 91 0.21 13.82 15.83
C ASN A 91 0.31 15.16 16.58
N VAL A 92 1.40 15.35 17.33
CA VAL A 92 1.65 16.52 18.17
C VAL A 92 1.66 17.85 17.38
N TYR A 93 2.06 17.84 16.11
CA TYR A 93 2.08 19.05 15.29
C TYR A 93 0.67 19.51 14.93
N LEU A 94 -0.19 18.56 14.53
CA LEU A 94 -1.59 18.85 14.26
C LEU A 94 -2.34 19.27 15.54
N THR A 95 -2.01 18.68 16.69
CA THR A 95 -2.51 19.15 18.00
C THR A 95 -2.19 20.64 18.20
N ALA A 96 -0.95 21.07 17.98
CA ALA A 96 -0.58 22.49 18.12
C ALA A 96 -1.35 23.41 17.15
N GLN A 97 -1.60 22.96 15.92
CA GLN A 97 -2.41 23.70 14.94
C GLN A 97 -3.86 23.86 15.39
N VAL A 98 -4.48 22.78 15.89
CA VAL A 98 -5.87 22.82 16.39
C VAL A 98 -5.97 23.71 17.64
N CYS A 99 -5.00 23.65 18.55
CA CYS A 99 -4.93 24.57 19.69
C CYS A 99 -4.87 26.04 19.24
N ALA A 100 -4.04 26.35 18.24
CA ALA A 100 -3.93 27.71 17.70
C ALA A 100 -5.24 28.18 17.03
N GLU A 101 -5.96 27.29 16.33
CA GLU A 101 -7.28 27.62 15.77
C GLU A 101 -8.33 27.81 16.88
N ALA A 102 -8.34 26.97 17.92
CA ALA A 102 -9.22 27.16 19.08
C ALA A 102 -8.99 28.52 19.75
N GLU A 103 -7.73 28.92 19.95
CA GLU A 103 -7.33 30.25 20.42
C GLU A 103 -7.79 31.38 19.51
N LYS A 104 -7.64 31.20 18.20
CA LYS A 104 -8.05 32.20 17.20
C LYS A 104 -9.56 32.42 17.20
N PHE A 105 -10.34 31.37 17.44
CA PHE A 105 -11.79 31.44 17.49
C PHE A 105 -12.37 31.64 18.90
N GLY A 106 -11.54 31.79 19.93
CA GLY A 106 -11.99 32.02 21.31
C GLY A 106 -12.68 30.81 21.95
N ILE A 107 -12.35 29.58 21.51
CA ILE A 107 -12.93 28.34 22.01
C ILE A 107 -12.06 27.82 23.18
N PRO A 108 -12.61 27.69 24.41
CA PRO A 108 -11.87 27.19 25.56
C PRO A 108 -11.39 25.74 25.37
N TYR A 109 -10.09 25.53 25.53
CA TYR A 109 -9.47 24.22 25.46
C TYR A 109 -8.45 24.00 26.57
N CYS A 110 -8.08 22.75 26.78
CA CYS A 110 -6.94 22.32 27.58
C CYS A 110 -6.13 21.27 26.80
N GLY A 111 -4.86 21.11 27.16
CA GLY A 111 -3.95 20.12 26.59
C GLY A 111 -3.28 19.32 27.70
N ILE A 112 -2.65 18.20 27.33
CA ILE A 112 -1.86 17.40 28.28
C ILE A 112 -0.53 18.10 28.55
N GLY A 113 -0.26 18.40 29.82
CA GLY A 113 0.98 19.03 30.25
C GLY A 113 2.19 18.08 30.29
N ASN A 114 3.34 18.62 30.72
CA ASN A 114 4.58 17.86 30.88
C ASN A 114 4.50 16.81 32.00
N ASP A 115 3.56 16.97 32.92
CA ASP A 115 3.23 15.99 33.97
C ASP A 115 2.53 14.74 33.43
N ASN A 116 2.11 14.76 32.16
CA ASN A 116 1.43 13.68 31.47
C ASN A 116 0.15 13.24 32.19
N GLN A 117 -0.56 14.18 32.81
CA GLN A 117 -1.84 13.95 33.49
C GLN A 117 -3.02 14.51 32.69
N ILE A 118 -4.19 13.95 32.95
CA ILE A 118 -5.44 14.42 32.34
C ILE A 118 -5.94 15.64 33.12
N PRO A 119 -6.18 16.79 32.48
CA PRO A 119 -6.60 18.01 33.18
C PRO A 119 -7.98 17.87 33.84
N ASP A 120 -8.13 18.44 35.05
CA ASP A 120 -9.40 18.44 35.78
C ASP A 120 -10.51 19.19 35.02
N GLU A 121 -10.19 20.24 34.28
CA GLU A 121 -11.19 20.98 33.49
C GLU A 121 -11.80 20.13 32.37
N PHE A 122 -11.07 19.14 31.87
CA PHE A 122 -11.62 18.16 30.92
C PHE A 122 -12.53 17.17 31.63
N VAL A 123 -12.09 16.60 32.75
CA VAL A 123 -12.87 15.62 33.53
C VAL A 123 -14.20 16.22 34.02
N CYS A 124 -14.18 17.51 34.38
CA CYS A 124 -15.38 18.26 34.77
C CYS A 124 -16.27 18.70 33.59
N GLY A 125 -15.87 18.45 32.33
CA GLY A 125 -16.60 18.87 31.14
C GLY A 125 -16.65 20.39 30.95
N GLU A 126 -15.62 21.12 31.40
CA GLU A 126 -15.56 22.58 31.32
C GLU A 126 -14.85 23.07 30.05
N LYS A 127 -13.84 22.33 29.57
CA LYS A 127 -13.04 22.66 28.39
C LYS A 127 -12.86 21.44 27.49
N ILE A 128 -12.64 21.69 26.20
CA ILE A 128 -12.29 20.64 25.23
C ILE A 128 -10.86 20.17 25.52
N LEU A 129 -10.61 18.86 25.62
CA LEU A 129 -9.25 18.33 25.63
C LEU A 129 -8.78 18.10 24.19
N ILE A 130 -7.72 18.79 23.79
CA ILE A 130 -7.08 18.60 22.48
C ILE A 130 -5.78 17.81 22.70
N THR A 131 -5.69 16.65 22.05
CA THR A 131 -4.53 15.74 22.18
C THR A 131 -4.23 15.03 20.86
N HIS A 132 -3.32 14.06 20.88
CA HIS A 132 -2.98 13.24 19.72
C HIS A 132 -3.21 11.74 19.94
N ALA A 133 -3.42 11.02 18.85
CA ALA A 133 -3.76 9.59 18.81
C ALA A 133 -2.81 8.72 19.66
N TYR A 134 -1.49 8.95 19.61
CA TYR A 134 -0.52 8.21 20.42
C TYR A 134 -0.72 8.33 21.95
N LYS A 135 -1.40 9.36 22.47
CA LYS A 135 -1.72 9.47 23.91
C LYS A 135 -2.94 8.65 24.30
N VAL A 136 -3.85 8.43 23.34
CA VAL A 136 -5.14 7.77 23.56
C VAL A 136 -5.02 6.27 23.29
N PHE A 137 -4.38 5.90 22.18
CA PHE A 137 -4.29 4.52 21.69
C PHE A 137 -2.88 3.96 21.91
N ASN A 138 -2.69 3.26 23.03
CA ASN A 138 -1.54 2.39 23.32
C ASN A 138 -1.79 1.60 24.62
N GLY A 139 -1.04 0.53 24.88
CA GLY A 139 -1.22 -0.31 26.07
C GLY A 139 -0.91 0.37 27.42
N LYS A 140 -0.28 1.55 27.41
CA LYS A 140 0.00 2.39 28.59
C LYS A 140 -0.74 3.72 28.52
N SER A 141 -1.90 3.75 27.85
CA SER A 141 -2.68 4.96 27.67
C SER A 141 -3.00 5.61 29.02
N ILE A 142 -2.79 6.93 29.12
CA ILE A 142 -3.16 7.71 30.31
C ILE A 142 -4.67 7.83 30.49
N PHE A 143 -5.44 7.53 29.43
CA PHE A 143 -6.88 7.41 29.48
C PHE A 143 -7.33 6.06 30.05
N GLY A 144 -6.40 5.14 30.31
CA GLY A 144 -6.67 3.78 30.76
C GLY A 144 -7.12 2.84 29.65
N ILE A 145 -7.06 1.54 29.94
CA ILE A 145 -7.49 0.45 29.04
C ILE A 145 -8.48 -0.46 29.77
N GLY A 146 -9.32 -1.16 29.01
CA GLY A 146 -10.31 -2.08 29.56
C GLY A 146 -11.37 -1.36 30.40
N ASN A 147 -11.50 -1.75 31.68
CA ASN A 147 -12.46 -1.13 32.60
C ASN A 147 -11.91 0.08 33.37
N ASN A 148 -10.59 0.35 33.28
CA ASN A 148 -9.95 1.47 33.98
C ASN A 148 -9.92 2.75 33.11
N PHE A 149 -10.85 2.88 32.17
CA PHE A 149 -10.88 3.97 31.21
C PHE A 149 -11.51 5.24 31.81
N ILE A 150 -11.17 6.41 31.26
CA ILE A 150 -11.83 7.67 31.57
C ILE A 150 -13.10 7.80 30.73
N ASP A 151 -14.23 8.08 31.38
CA ASP A 151 -15.50 8.29 30.68
C ASP A 151 -15.45 9.59 29.87
N VAL A 152 -15.80 9.49 28.59
CA VAL A 152 -15.83 10.62 27.65
C VAL A 152 -17.17 10.61 26.95
N ASP A 153 -17.83 11.76 26.93
CA ASP A 153 -19.16 11.86 26.33
C ASP A 153 -19.07 11.93 24.80
N THR A 154 -18.28 12.87 24.29
CA THR A 154 -18.10 13.09 22.84
C THR A 154 -16.63 13.03 22.44
N VAL A 155 -16.31 12.24 21.41
CA VAL A 155 -14.95 12.13 20.86
C VAL A 155 -14.95 12.47 19.37
N ILE A 156 -13.99 13.29 18.96
CA ILE A 156 -13.68 13.56 17.56
C ILE A 156 -12.33 12.95 17.20
N LEU A 157 -12.30 12.15 16.14
CA LEU A 157 -11.08 11.69 15.49
C LEU A 157 -10.86 12.52 14.22
N ASP A 158 -9.98 13.51 14.31
CA ASP A 158 -9.60 14.36 13.18
C ASP A 158 -8.61 13.64 12.25
N ASP A 159 -8.70 13.94 10.96
CA ASP A 159 -7.95 13.25 9.91
C ASP A 159 -7.88 11.73 10.12
N SER A 160 -9.05 11.10 10.29
CA SER A 160 -9.24 9.70 10.68
C SER A 160 -8.29 8.68 10.03
N HIS A 161 -8.04 8.76 8.73
CA HIS A 161 -7.02 7.97 8.01
C HIS A 161 -5.61 7.98 8.65
N ALA A 162 -5.06 9.15 8.98
CA ALA A 162 -3.76 9.23 9.63
C ALA A 162 -3.81 8.72 11.09
N CYS A 163 -4.95 8.89 11.77
CA CYS A 163 -5.16 8.30 13.09
C CYS A 163 -5.26 6.76 13.04
N ILE A 164 -5.82 6.19 11.97
CA ILE A 164 -5.95 4.73 11.79
C ILE A 164 -4.58 4.07 11.73
N ASP A 165 -3.63 4.66 11.03
CA ASP A 165 -2.25 4.16 11.00
C ASP A 165 -1.65 4.13 12.41
N VAL A 166 -1.85 5.19 13.21
CA VAL A 166 -1.42 5.22 14.61
C VAL A 166 -2.08 4.13 15.46
N ILE A 167 -3.38 3.88 15.25
CA ILE A 167 -4.11 2.84 15.98
C ILE A 167 -3.56 1.45 15.64
N LYS A 168 -3.31 1.16 14.35
CA LYS A 168 -2.70 -0.10 13.90
C LYS A 168 -1.28 -0.27 14.47
N ASP A 169 -0.45 0.76 14.36
CA ASP A 169 0.92 0.76 14.89
C ASP A 169 0.94 0.57 16.41
N SER A 170 -0.01 1.16 17.15
CA SER A 170 -0.10 1.01 18.61
C SER A 170 -0.41 -0.42 19.08
N GLN A 171 -0.83 -1.29 18.17
CA GLN A 171 -1.11 -2.70 18.41
C GLN A 171 -0.10 -3.62 17.72
N THR A 172 0.92 -3.09 17.05
CA THR A 172 1.89 -3.86 16.26
C THR A 172 3.26 -3.80 16.90
N ILE A 173 3.86 -4.97 17.15
CA ILE A 173 5.25 -5.06 17.60
C ILE A 173 6.14 -5.15 16.37
N SER A 174 7.03 -4.16 16.21
CA SER A 174 8.12 -4.19 15.23
C SER A 174 9.45 -4.33 15.95
N ILE A 175 10.16 -5.43 15.69
CA ILE A 175 11.50 -5.71 16.24
C ILE A 175 12.49 -5.66 15.09
N LYS A 176 13.23 -4.57 14.99
CA LYS A 176 14.29 -4.44 13.98
C LYS A 176 15.56 -5.10 14.46
N LYS A 177 16.25 -5.75 13.54
CA LYS A 177 17.57 -6.34 13.77
C LYS A 177 18.59 -5.28 14.24
N SER A 178 18.45 -4.03 13.77
CA SER A 178 19.27 -2.89 14.22
C SER A 178 19.03 -2.49 15.67
N ASP A 179 17.80 -2.69 16.17
CA ASP A 179 17.38 -2.24 17.49
C ASP A 179 17.69 -3.30 18.54
N SER A 180 17.53 -4.59 18.19
CA SER A 180 17.94 -5.73 19.02
C SER A 180 18.17 -6.99 18.20
N ASP A 181 19.41 -7.23 17.77
CA ASP A 181 19.79 -8.45 17.04
C ASP A 181 19.58 -9.71 17.92
N TYR A 182 19.82 -9.62 19.23
CA TYR A 182 19.62 -10.75 20.15
C TYR A 182 18.18 -11.28 20.16
N VAL A 183 17.19 -10.39 20.30
CA VAL A 183 15.77 -10.77 20.31
C VAL A 183 15.35 -11.26 18.94
N TYR A 184 15.80 -10.58 17.87
CA TYR A 184 15.58 -11.01 16.50
C TYR A 184 16.05 -12.45 16.26
N GLN A 185 17.32 -12.76 16.58
CA GLN A 185 17.90 -14.10 16.39
C GLN A 185 17.19 -15.17 17.24
N LYS A 186 16.79 -14.83 18.48
CA LYS A 186 16.01 -15.75 19.33
C LYS A 186 14.70 -16.17 18.67
N ILE A 187 13.95 -15.21 18.10
CA ILE A 187 12.67 -15.50 17.45
C ILE A 187 12.89 -16.27 16.15
N VAL A 188 13.85 -15.86 15.31
CA VAL A 188 14.18 -16.59 14.07
C VAL A 188 14.57 -18.03 14.37
N SER A 189 15.36 -18.26 15.42
CA SER A 189 15.76 -19.60 15.85
C SER A 189 14.59 -20.44 16.39
N LEU A 190 13.60 -19.82 17.03
CA LEU A 190 12.41 -20.52 17.53
C LEU A 190 11.59 -21.15 16.40
N PHE A 191 11.59 -20.56 15.20
CA PHE A 191 10.76 -20.98 14.07
C PHE A 191 11.56 -21.46 12.86
N SER A 192 12.87 -21.70 13.00
CA SER A 192 13.74 -22.01 11.87
C SER A 192 13.26 -23.19 11.04
N ASP A 193 12.89 -24.28 11.69
CA ASP A 193 12.53 -25.53 11.03
C ASP A 193 11.24 -25.35 10.22
N GLU A 194 10.26 -24.65 10.79
CA GLU A 194 9.00 -24.41 10.08
C GLU A 194 9.14 -23.39 8.96
N LEU A 195 10.04 -22.41 9.07
CA LEU A 195 10.33 -21.49 7.99
C LEU A 195 11.04 -22.21 6.82
N VAL A 196 11.98 -23.11 7.10
CA VAL A 196 12.61 -23.96 6.06
C VAL A 196 11.54 -24.77 5.33
N ASP A 197 10.60 -25.38 6.05
CA ASP A 197 9.49 -26.14 5.44
C ASP A 197 8.56 -25.27 4.59
N GLN A 198 8.40 -23.99 4.95
CA GLN A 198 7.62 -23.02 4.19
C GLN A 198 8.35 -22.50 2.93
N GLY A 199 9.67 -22.60 2.86
CA GLY A 199 10.47 -22.11 1.74
C GLY A 199 11.94 -21.99 2.11
N GLU A 200 12.75 -22.96 1.69
CA GLU A 200 14.17 -23.03 2.02
C GLU A 200 14.94 -21.83 1.46
N GLY A 201 14.74 -21.50 0.17
CA GLY A 201 15.39 -20.34 -0.48
C GLY A 201 15.08 -19.03 0.23
N SER A 202 13.79 -18.74 0.45
CA SER A 202 13.35 -17.52 1.15
C SER A 202 13.91 -17.42 2.58
N PHE A 203 14.03 -18.54 3.29
CA PHE A 203 14.62 -18.53 4.63
C PHE A 203 16.12 -18.24 4.60
N LEU A 204 16.84 -18.73 3.60
CA LEU A 204 18.25 -18.40 3.39
C LEU A 204 18.44 -16.92 3.06
N ASP A 205 17.56 -16.34 2.25
CA ASP A 205 17.58 -14.89 1.94
C ASP A 205 17.33 -14.04 3.20
N ILE A 206 16.37 -14.42 4.05
CA ILE A 206 16.17 -13.79 5.38
C ILE A 206 17.45 -13.87 6.22
N LYS A 207 18.12 -15.02 6.28
CA LYS A 207 19.39 -15.15 7.02
C LYS A 207 20.51 -14.28 6.46
N ASN A 208 20.53 -14.10 5.15
CA ASN A 208 21.48 -13.23 4.45
C ASN A 208 21.17 -11.73 4.61
N GLY A 209 20.05 -11.38 5.27
CA GLY A 209 19.65 -10.00 5.52
C GLY A 209 18.96 -9.32 4.34
N ASP A 210 18.42 -10.11 3.42
CA ASP A 210 17.62 -9.59 2.33
C ASP A 210 16.38 -8.83 2.87
N TYR A 211 16.22 -7.60 2.39
CA TYR A 211 15.19 -6.68 2.86
C TYR A 211 13.83 -6.93 2.21
N ASP A 212 13.80 -7.36 0.95
CA ASP A 212 12.54 -7.50 0.21
C ASP A 212 11.88 -8.86 0.49
N THR A 213 12.66 -9.88 0.90
CA THR A 213 12.15 -11.19 1.31
C THR A 213 11.53 -11.19 2.71
N PHE A 214 10.32 -11.75 2.84
CA PHE A 214 9.64 -11.98 4.11
C PHE A 214 8.84 -13.29 4.11
N MET A 215 8.61 -13.85 5.29
CA MET A 215 7.87 -15.10 5.48
C MET A 215 6.88 -14.97 6.66
N PRO A 216 5.60 -15.38 6.49
CA PRO A 216 4.68 -15.55 7.60
C PRO A 216 5.05 -16.78 8.45
N ILE A 217 4.97 -16.65 9.78
CA ILE A 217 5.02 -17.80 10.66
C ILE A 217 3.68 -18.55 10.54
N PRO A 218 3.68 -19.87 10.27
CA PRO A 218 2.43 -20.60 10.16
C PRO A 218 1.61 -20.55 11.45
N TYR A 219 0.29 -20.35 11.33
CA TYR A 219 -0.60 -20.20 12.49
C TYR A 219 -0.53 -21.39 13.45
N TRP A 220 -0.30 -22.61 12.94
CA TRP A 220 -0.19 -23.81 13.76
C TRP A 220 1.07 -23.79 14.63
N SER A 221 2.19 -23.36 14.06
CA SER A 221 3.47 -23.24 14.77
C SER A 221 3.42 -22.09 15.77
N TRP A 222 2.82 -20.96 15.38
CA TRP A 222 2.57 -19.83 16.26
C TRP A 222 1.74 -20.24 17.49
N TYR A 223 0.66 -21.00 17.26
CA TYR A 223 -0.20 -21.49 18.32
C TYR A 223 0.52 -22.48 19.25
N ASP A 224 1.24 -23.45 18.69
CA ASP A 224 1.91 -24.50 19.48
C ASP A 224 3.12 -23.95 20.27
N LYS A 225 3.83 -22.93 19.74
CA LYS A 225 5.02 -22.29 20.37
C LYS A 225 4.71 -20.96 21.08
N LYS A 226 3.43 -20.69 21.37
CA LYS A 226 3.01 -19.40 21.95
C LYS A 226 3.65 -19.10 23.31
N THR A 227 3.92 -20.12 24.11
CA THR A 227 4.48 -19.98 25.47
C THR A 227 5.93 -19.52 25.41
N GLU A 228 6.73 -20.11 24.52
CA GLU A 228 8.12 -19.75 24.25
C GLU A 228 8.20 -18.32 23.73
N MET A 229 7.30 -17.96 22.82
CA MET A 229 7.23 -16.61 22.28
C MET A 229 6.90 -15.56 23.35
N LEU A 230 5.90 -15.84 24.21
CA LEU A 230 5.56 -14.96 25.33
C LEU A 230 6.73 -14.76 26.30
N LYS A 231 7.53 -15.80 26.56
CA LYS A 231 8.75 -15.67 27.39
C LYS A 231 9.76 -14.72 26.76
N ILE A 232 10.04 -14.87 25.46
CA ILE A 232 10.98 -14.00 24.73
C ILE A 232 10.52 -12.53 24.80
N LEU A 233 9.24 -12.28 24.53
CA LEU A 233 8.68 -10.92 24.55
C LEU A 233 8.63 -10.33 25.97
N SER A 234 8.31 -11.14 26.98
CA SER A 234 8.31 -10.70 28.38
C SER A 234 9.71 -10.33 28.87
N GLU A 235 10.74 -11.07 28.45
CA GLU A 235 12.15 -10.76 28.75
C GLU A 235 12.62 -9.48 28.05
N ALA A 236 12.06 -9.17 26.87
CA ALA A 236 12.39 -8.02 26.04
C ALA A 236 11.43 -6.81 26.21
N ASN A 237 10.68 -6.76 27.31
CA ASN A 237 9.65 -5.73 27.56
C ASN A 237 10.23 -4.32 27.85
N ASP A 238 11.55 -4.17 27.87
CA ASP A 238 12.27 -2.91 27.90
C ASP A 238 12.35 -2.23 26.51
N ILE A 239 12.23 -2.99 25.43
CA ILE A 239 12.18 -2.46 24.06
C ILE A 239 10.87 -1.66 23.88
N PRO A 240 10.90 -0.37 23.50
CA PRO A 240 9.70 0.47 23.42
C PRO A 240 8.57 -0.13 22.56
N SER A 241 8.89 -0.72 21.39
CA SER A 241 7.88 -1.32 20.51
C SER A 241 7.14 -2.50 21.15
N ILE A 242 7.81 -3.25 22.02
CA ILE A 242 7.19 -4.33 22.82
C ILE A 242 6.45 -3.71 24.00
N GLN A 243 7.10 -2.80 24.72
CA GLN A 243 6.63 -2.21 25.97
C GLN A 243 5.23 -1.58 25.87
N PHE A 244 4.96 -0.85 24.80
CA PHE A 244 3.67 -0.17 24.59
C PHE A 244 2.56 -1.10 24.10
N VAL A 245 2.90 -2.21 23.44
CA VAL A 245 1.92 -3.18 22.92
C VAL A 245 1.65 -4.31 23.91
N TRP A 246 2.63 -4.65 24.75
CA TRP A 246 2.59 -5.76 25.69
C TRP A 246 1.30 -5.82 26.54
N PRO A 247 0.78 -4.71 27.12
CA PRO A 247 -0.46 -4.74 27.88
C PRO A 247 -1.70 -5.14 27.06
N LEU A 248 -1.69 -4.94 25.74
CA LEU A 248 -2.77 -5.30 24.83
C LEU A 248 -2.67 -6.75 24.35
N MET A 249 -1.45 -7.25 24.17
CA MET A 249 -1.17 -8.52 23.49
C MET A 249 -0.92 -9.70 24.43
N ARG A 250 -0.37 -9.50 25.64
CA ARG A 250 0.18 -10.57 26.49
C ARG A 250 -0.78 -11.74 26.78
N ASP A 251 -2.08 -11.46 26.89
CA ASP A 251 -3.12 -12.46 27.19
C ASP A 251 -3.91 -12.86 25.94
N ARG A 252 -3.50 -12.38 24.76
CA ARG A 252 -4.21 -12.51 23.47
C ARG A 252 -3.28 -12.86 22.30
N ILE A 253 -2.11 -13.45 22.57
CA ILE A 253 -1.11 -13.74 21.53
C ILE A 253 -1.65 -14.60 20.36
N THR A 254 -2.70 -15.40 20.60
CA THR A 254 -3.39 -16.21 19.56
C THR A 254 -4.19 -15.38 18.57
N ASP A 255 -4.49 -14.13 18.90
CA ASP A 255 -5.19 -13.17 18.04
C ASP A 255 -4.20 -12.42 17.14
N TYR A 256 -2.91 -12.75 17.25
CA TYR A 256 -1.82 -12.15 16.50
C TYR A 256 -1.24 -13.14 15.50
N SER A 257 -0.65 -12.56 14.47
CA SER A 257 0.17 -13.22 13.46
C SER A 257 1.57 -12.62 13.48
N CYS A 258 2.56 -13.37 12.99
CA CYS A 258 3.94 -12.95 12.99
C CYS A 258 4.57 -13.14 11.61
N TYR A 259 5.36 -12.17 11.19
CA TYR A 259 6.07 -12.13 9.92
C TYR A 259 7.54 -11.82 10.18
N ILE A 260 8.43 -12.47 9.44
CA ILE A 260 9.89 -12.30 9.57
C ILE A 260 10.44 -11.87 8.21
N SER A 261 11.21 -10.80 8.17
CA SER A 261 12.07 -10.41 7.04
C SER A 261 13.53 -10.43 7.46
N GLY A 262 14.47 -10.21 6.53
CA GLY A 262 15.90 -10.20 6.86
C GLY A 262 16.35 -9.10 7.83
N ASN A 263 15.50 -8.08 8.06
CA ASN A 263 15.84 -6.93 8.91
C ASN A 263 14.84 -6.59 10.00
N GLU A 264 13.62 -7.15 9.96
CA GLU A 264 12.61 -6.90 10.99
C GLU A 264 11.68 -8.10 11.21
N ILE A 265 11.11 -8.17 12.41
CA ILE A 265 10.02 -9.06 12.77
C ILE A 265 8.81 -8.19 13.08
N GLU A 266 7.68 -8.49 12.45
CA GLU A 266 6.42 -7.80 12.66
C GLU A 266 5.40 -8.76 13.28
N ILE A 267 4.87 -8.40 14.45
CA ILE A 267 3.80 -9.13 15.14
C ILE A 267 2.57 -8.22 15.17
N VAL A 268 1.51 -8.64 14.52
CA VAL A 268 0.33 -7.81 14.23
C VAL A 268 -0.95 -8.60 14.49
N PRO A 269 -2.00 -7.97 15.05
CA PRO A 269 -3.29 -8.65 15.26
C PRO A 269 -3.94 -9.01 13.92
N TYR A 270 -4.63 -10.15 13.85
CA TYR A 270 -5.47 -10.50 12.69
C TYR A 270 -6.56 -9.45 12.45
N ASN A 271 -7.04 -8.81 13.52
CA ASN A 271 -7.96 -7.68 13.46
C ASN A 271 -7.62 -6.66 14.56
N ALA A 272 -7.02 -5.52 14.18
CA ALA A 272 -6.79 -4.42 15.10
C ALA A 272 -8.12 -3.78 15.50
N SER A 273 -8.37 -3.61 16.81
CA SER A 273 -9.64 -3.11 17.32
C SER A 273 -9.45 -2.02 18.37
N VAL A 274 -10.35 -1.05 18.39
CA VAL A 274 -10.38 -0.01 19.43
C VAL A 274 -11.16 -0.42 20.69
N ASP A 275 -11.74 -1.62 20.73
CA ASP A 275 -12.65 -2.05 21.81
C ASP A 275 -12.02 -1.92 23.21
N VAL A 276 -10.71 -2.15 23.32
CA VAL A 276 -9.93 -2.03 24.56
C VAL A 276 -9.74 -0.59 25.06
N PHE A 277 -9.89 0.41 24.19
CA PHE A 277 -9.74 1.83 24.52
C PHE A 277 -11.10 2.44 24.86
N GLY A 278 -11.55 2.19 26.10
CA GLY A 278 -12.91 2.53 26.55
C GLY A 278 -13.30 3.99 26.36
N SER A 279 -12.36 4.93 26.54
CA SER A 279 -12.61 6.37 26.32
C SER A 279 -13.03 6.70 24.88
N PHE A 280 -12.66 5.88 23.91
CA PHE A 280 -13.14 5.98 22.53
C PHE A 280 -14.31 5.04 22.26
N SER A 281 -14.17 3.75 22.59
CA SER A 281 -15.15 2.72 22.18
C SER A 281 -16.51 2.86 22.89
N LYS A 282 -16.52 3.35 24.14
CA LYS A 282 -17.73 3.52 24.96
C LYS A 282 -18.27 4.95 24.98
N ALA A 283 -17.63 5.88 24.26
CA ALA A 283 -18.14 7.25 24.16
C ALA A 283 -19.57 7.26 23.59
N LYS A 284 -20.39 8.18 24.10
CA LYS A 284 -21.80 8.29 23.69
C LYS A 284 -21.92 8.82 22.27
N HIS A 285 -21.02 9.73 21.88
CA HIS A 285 -20.96 10.32 20.55
C HIS A 285 -19.53 10.25 20.01
N ARG A 286 -19.37 9.73 18.78
CA ARG A 286 -18.09 9.55 18.09
C ARG A 286 -18.19 10.13 16.70
N VAL A 287 -17.33 11.10 16.40
CA VAL A 287 -17.29 11.77 15.09
C VAL A 287 -15.96 11.49 14.41
N LEU A 288 -16.00 10.94 13.19
CA LEU A 288 -14.82 10.82 12.33
C LEU A 288 -14.83 11.96 11.32
N MET A 289 -13.72 12.68 11.22
CA MET A 289 -13.52 13.66 10.14
C MET A 289 -12.50 13.11 9.14
N SER A 290 -12.83 13.17 7.84
CA SER A 290 -11.97 12.64 6.77
C SER A 290 -12.03 13.51 5.52
N ALA A 291 -10.97 13.49 4.71
CA ALA A 291 -10.95 14.08 3.37
C ALA A 291 -11.30 13.09 2.27
N THR A 292 -11.17 11.79 2.54
CA THR A 292 -11.25 10.73 1.54
C THR A 292 -12.34 9.72 1.89
N THR A 293 -12.93 9.12 0.87
CA THR A 293 -14.06 8.20 0.97
C THR A 293 -13.69 6.72 1.12
N GLN A 294 -12.42 6.35 1.30
CA GLN A 294 -11.95 4.99 0.91
C GLN A 294 -11.47 4.05 2.02
N ASP A 295 -11.12 4.49 3.25
CA ASP A 295 -10.77 3.57 4.37
C ASP A 295 -11.99 3.19 5.22
N ASP A 296 -13.11 2.97 4.54
CA ASP A 296 -14.37 2.61 5.18
C ASP A 296 -14.29 1.17 5.79
N ALA A 297 -13.32 0.36 5.35
CA ALA A 297 -13.08 -0.97 5.90
C ALA A 297 -12.62 -0.94 7.37
N PHE A 298 -11.68 -0.06 7.70
CA PHE A 298 -11.21 0.06 9.08
C PHE A 298 -12.23 0.80 9.97
N PHE A 299 -13.07 1.67 9.41
CA PHE A 299 -14.18 2.27 10.16
C PHE A 299 -15.12 1.20 10.72
N VAL A 300 -15.48 0.21 9.90
CA VAL A 300 -16.35 -0.91 10.31
C VAL A 300 -15.58 -1.92 11.18
N LYS A 301 -14.46 -2.46 10.70
CA LYS A 301 -13.76 -3.57 11.39
C LYS A 301 -12.98 -3.12 12.63
N GLY A 302 -12.25 -2.02 12.53
CA GLY A 302 -11.31 -1.57 13.56
C GLY A 302 -11.91 -0.58 14.55
N LEU A 303 -12.61 0.45 14.06
CA LEU A 303 -13.25 1.46 14.91
C LEU A 303 -14.64 1.04 15.45
N SER A 304 -15.20 -0.05 14.91
CA SER A 304 -16.54 -0.56 15.22
C SER A 304 -17.63 0.52 15.06
N PHE A 305 -17.60 1.28 13.96
CA PHE A 305 -18.66 2.20 13.57
C PHE A 305 -19.83 1.45 12.93
N SER A 306 -21.05 1.99 13.09
CA SER A 306 -22.23 1.46 12.40
C SER A 306 -22.08 1.54 10.88
N THR A 307 -22.56 0.51 10.17
CA THR A 307 -22.54 0.50 8.70
C THR A 307 -23.40 1.62 8.11
N SER A 308 -24.45 2.05 8.82
CA SER A 308 -25.26 3.22 8.44
C SER A 308 -24.47 4.52 8.47
N ALA A 309 -23.68 4.79 9.51
CA ALA A 309 -22.87 6.00 9.59
C ALA A 309 -21.79 6.06 8.51
N VAL A 310 -21.24 4.91 8.12
CA VAL A 310 -20.23 4.81 7.06
C VAL A 310 -20.86 4.95 5.67
N LYS A 311 -22.06 4.35 5.45
CA LYS A 311 -22.83 4.45 4.20
C LYS A 311 -23.38 5.86 3.95
N CYS A 312 -23.74 6.58 5.01
CA CYS A 312 -24.37 7.90 4.94
C CYS A 312 -23.52 8.98 5.64
N PRO A 313 -22.33 9.31 5.12
CA PRO A 313 -21.51 10.37 5.70
C PRO A 313 -22.14 11.74 5.47
N LEU A 314 -21.95 12.64 6.43
CA LEU A 314 -22.36 14.04 6.33
C LEU A 314 -21.37 14.80 5.43
N MET A 315 -21.87 15.39 4.34
CA MET A 315 -21.08 15.98 3.25
C MET A 315 -21.68 17.28 2.74
N PHE A 316 -20.84 18.17 2.20
CA PHE A 316 -21.28 19.39 1.52
C PHE A 316 -21.42 19.17 0.00
N LYS A 317 -22.59 18.68 -0.43
CA LYS A 317 -22.86 18.25 -1.82
C LYS A 317 -22.62 19.30 -2.93
N LYS A 318 -22.54 20.59 -2.58
CA LYS A 318 -22.33 21.66 -3.58
C LYS A 318 -20.89 21.72 -4.10
N GLN A 319 -19.92 21.23 -3.33
CA GLN A 319 -18.51 21.25 -3.71
C GLN A 319 -18.08 19.85 -4.16
N LYS A 320 -17.97 19.66 -5.48
CA LYS A 320 -17.65 18.34 -6.09
C LYS A 320 -16.16 18.04 -6.19
N TRP A 321 -15.32 19.08 -6.22
CA TRP A 321 -13.89 18.98 -6.39
C TRP A 321 -13.17 20.18 -5.76
N SER A 322 -11.84 20.07 -5.62
CA SER A 322 -10.99 21.12 -5.05
C SER A 322 -9.63 21.17 -5.74
N GLY A 323 -9.30 22.36 -6.26
CA GLY A 323 -8.04 22.72 -6.91
C GLY A 323 -7.74 21.97 -8.21
N GLU A 324 -6.81 22.51 -8.98
CA GLU A 324 -6.49 22.04 -10.33
C GLU A 324 -5.32 21.05 -10.33
N LYS A 325 -5.59 19.80 -10.72
CA LYS A 325 -4.57 18.76 -10.89
C LYS A 325 -4.49 18.36 -12.36
N MET A 326 -3.43 18.79 -13.05
CA MET A 326 -3.17 18.35 -14.43
C MET A 326 -2.39 17.05 -14.38
N VAL A 327 -3.08 15.93 -14.64
CA VAL A 327 -2.44 14.60 -14.70
C VAL A 327 -1.83 14.41 -16.08
N ILE A 328 -0.51 14.21 -16.13
CA ILE A 328 0.26 13.98 -17.36
C ILE A 328 0.88 12.60 -17.28
N ILE A 329 0.72 11.79 -18.32
CA ILE A 329 1.30 10.44 -18.43
C ILE A 329 2.31 10.42 -19.59
N PRO A 330 3.60 10.73 -19.35
CA PRO A 330 4.62 10.88 -20.38
C PRO A 330 4.69 9.72 -21.38
N SER A 331 4.66 8.48 -20.89
CA SER A 331 4.82 7.27 -21.70
C SER A 331 3.65 7.00 -22.67
N LEU A 332 2.53 7.73 -22.52
CA LEU A 332 1.40 7.65 -23.44
C LEU A 332 1.39 8.78 -24.47
N ILE A 333 2.05 9.91 -24.17
CA ILE A 333 2.25 11.01 -25.12
C ILE A 333 3.32 10.62 -26.14
N ASP A 334 4.43 10.04 -25.67
CA ASP A 334 5.48 9.49 -26.53
C ASP A 334 5.98 8.16 -25.93
N GLU A 335 5.97 7.10 -26.74
CA GLU A 335 6.42 5.75 -26.33
C GLU A 335 7.91 5.71 -25.91
N ASN A 336 8.71 6.72 -26.30
CA ASN A 336 10.12 6.86 -25.92
C ASN A 336 10.30 7.67 -24.62
N CYS A 337 9.25 8.32 -24.11
CA CYS A 337 9.25 8.96 -22.79
C CYS A 337 9.06 7.92 -21.68
N ASP A 338 10.05 7.04 -21.54
CA ASP A 338 10.09 6.08 -20.45
C ASP A 338 10.43 6.73 -19.09
N ARG A 339 10.29 5.94 -18.03
CA ARG A 339 10.56 6.39 -16.67
C ARG A 339 11.98 6.96 -16.52
N ASP A 340 12.98 6.30 -17.09
CA ASP A 340 14.38 6.68 -16.90
C ASP A 340 14.72 8.00 -17.60
N LEU A 341 14.11 8.29 -18.75
CA LEU A 341 14.24 9.58 -19.43
C LEU A 341 13.65 10.71 -18.58
N VAL A 342 12.42 10.54 -18.07
CA VAL A 342 11.76 11.54 -17.22
C VAL A 342 12.56 11.80 -15.94
N VAL A 343 13.02 10.74 -15.27
CA VAL A 343 13.88 10.83 -14.08
C VAL A 343 15.15 11.61 -14.40
N THR A 344 15.81 11.30 -15.52
CA THR A 344 17.07 11.94 -15.93
C THR A 344 16.90 13.44 -16.16
N ASP A 345 15.87 13.84 -16.90
CA ASP A 345 15.65 15.23 -17.26
C ASP A 345 15.23 16.09 -16.07
N PHE A 346 14.27 15.62 -15.25
CA PHE A 346 13.80 16.38 -14.09
C PHE A 346 14.80 16.40 -12.93
N ALA A 347 15.58 15.33 -12.71
CA ALA A 347 16.58 15.32 -11.64
C ALA A 347 17.74 16.29 -11.93
N ARG A 348 18.10 16.48 -13.20
CA ARG A 348 19.15 17.41 -13.64
C ARG A 348 18.67 18.86 -13.78
N MET A 349 17.37 19.07 -13.83
CA MET A 349 16.76 20.39 -14.00
C MET A 349 17.01 21.27 -12.76
N GLU A 350 17.52 22.49 -12.99
CA GLU A 350 17.57 23.52 -11.97
C GLU A 350 16.37 24.47 -12.11
N ASN A 351 15.66 24.70 -11.00
CA ASN A 351 14.50 25.59 -10.97
C ASN A 351 14.50 26.42 -9.69
N LYS A 352 14.30 27.74 -9.84
CA LYS A 352 14.21 28.71 -8.74
C LYS A 352 12.82 29.32 -8.56
N LYS A 353 11.87 28.99 -9.44
CA LYS A 353 10.55 29.64 -9.45
C LYS A 353 9.53 28.94 -8.55
N PHE A 354 9.60 27.61 -8.45
CA PHE A 354 8.65 26.79 -7.72
C PHE A 354 9.29 25.47 -7.27
N GLY A 355 8.69 24.83 -6.28
CA GLY A 355 9.11 23.51 -5.83
C GLY A 355 8.74 22.40 -6.82
N MET A 356 9.68 21.49 -7.03
CA MET A 356 9.46 20.24 -7.75
C MET A 356 9.70 19.09 -6.78
N VAL A 357 8.75 18.17 -6.68
CA VAL A 357 8.81 17.06 -5.73
C VAL A 357 8.57 15.74 -6.45
N SER A 358 9.33 14.70 -6.12
CA SER A 358 9.10 13.33 -6.57
C SER A 358 8.81 12.42 -5.38
N LEU A 359 7.72 11.66 -5.47
CA LEU A 359 7.37 10.58 -4.55
C LEU A 359 7.85 9.28 -5.16
N VAL A 360 8.80 8.62 -4.49
CA VAL A 360 9.36 7.34 -4.91
C VAL A 360 8.98 6.25 -3.90
N PRO A 361 8.86 4.99 -4.33
CA PRO A 361 8.23 3.96 -3.52
C PRO A 361 9.25 3.23 -2.63
N ASN A 362 10.56 3.34 -2.91
CA ASN A 362 11.62 2.76 -2.09
C ASN A 362 12.97 3.50 -2.22
N THR A 363 13.89 3.18 -1.31
CA THR A 363 15.22 3.79 -1.21
C THR A 363 16.07 3.54 -2.45
N ARG A 364 15.91 2.38 -3.12
CA ARG A 364 16.65 2.05 -4.34
C ARG A 364 16.33 3.04 -5.47
N LYS A 365 15.04 3.33 -5.69
CA LYS A 365 14.63 4.36 -6.66
C LYS A 365 15.07 5.76 -6.24
N ALA A 366 15.00 6.11 -4.95
CA ALA A 366 15.52 7.38 -4.45
C ALA A 366 17.02 7.57 -4.78
N LYS A 367 17.85 6.52 -4.65
CA LYS A 367 19.28 6.57 -4.99
C LYS A 367 19.51 6.89 -6.48
N GLN A 368 18.67 6.40 -7.39
CA GLN A 368 18.78 6.75 -8.82
C GLN A 368 18.69 8.26 -9.04
N TYR A 369 17.74 8.94 -8.38
CA TYR A 369 17.62 10.39 -8.44
C TYR A 369 18.80 11.10 -7.77
N SER A 370 19.26 10.60 -6.62
CA SER A 370 20.42 11.17 -5.91
C SER A 370 21.68 11.17 -6.77
N ASN A 371 21.94 10.08 -7.49
CA ASN A 371 23.06 9.95 -8.42
C ASN A 371 23.00 10.95 -9.58
N LEU A 372 21.81 11.48 -9.89
CA LEU A 372 21.58 12.49 -10.92
C LEU A 372 21.55 13.93 -10.37
N GLY A 373 21.77 14.10 -9.06
CA GLY A 373 21.92 15.40 -8.41
C GLY A 373 20.67 15.96 -7.74
N ALA A 374 19.60 15.17 -7.59
CA ALA A 374 18.40 15.56 -6.84
C ALA A 374 18.63 15.52 -5.32
N ILE A 375 17.84 16.30 -4.57
CA ILE A 375 17.92 16.37 -3.10
C ILE A 375 17.01 15.28 -2.53
N CYS A 376 17.58 14.23 -1.94
CA CYS A 376 16.80 13.16 -1.32
C CYS A 376 16.58 13.43 0.17
N ALA A 377 15.32 13.48 0.59
CA ALA A 377 14.94 13.60 1.99
C ALA A 377 14.83 12.21 2.64
N ASP A 378 15.46 12.06 3.80
CA ASP A 378 15.31 10.90 4.69
C ASP A 378 14.49 11.25 5.94
N LYS A 379 14.28 10.28 6.84
CA LYS A 379 13.47 10.48 8.07
C LYS A 379 13.96 11.63 8.95
N ASN A 380 15.25 11.96 8.92
CA ASN A 380 15.86 12.96 9.80
C ASN A 380 15.92 14.34 9.14
N SER A 381 16.06 14.40 7.81
CA SER A 381 16.23 15.62 7.03
C SER A 381 14.93 16.17 6.43
N ILE A 382 13.89 15.33 6.32
CA ILE A 382 12.64 15.67 5.64
C ILE A 382 11.99 16.95 6.15
N PHE A 383 12.06 17.20 7.45
CA PHE A 383 11.48 18.41 8.04
C PHE A 383 12.18 19.67 7.52
N ASN A 384 13.52 19.69 7.58
CA ASN A 384 14.31 20.82 7.11
C ASN A 384 14.11 21.08 5.61
N VAL A 385 14.01 20.00 4.82
CA VAL A 385 13.79 20.09 3.37
C VAL A 385 12.38 20.62 3.04
N ILE A 386 11.35 20.19 3.77
CA ILE A 386 10.00 20.73 3.59
C ILE A 386 9.94 22.19 4.02
N GLU A 387 10.58 22.54 5.14
CA GLU A 387 10.62 23.91 5.63
C GLU A 387 11.31 24.84 4.63
N SER A 388 12.40 24.40 3.99
CA SER A 388 13.07 25.17 2.92
C SER A 388 12.16 25.37 1.71
N LEU A 389 11.38 24.34 1.31
CA LEU A 389 10.39 24.49 0.23
C LEU A 389 9.32 25.52 0.58
N LYS A 390 8.80 25.50 1.81
CA LYS A 390 7.81 26.47 2.29
C LYS A 390 8.37 27.89 2.38
N LYS A 391 9.67 28.04 2.66
CA LYS A 391 10.41 29.31 2.62
C LYS A 391 10.75 29.78 1.19
N ARG A 392 10.31 29.06 0.16
CA ARG A 392 10.57 29.32 -1.26
C ARG A 392 12.04 29.20 -1.67
N GLU A 393 12.79 28.35 -0.98
CA GLU A 393 14.18 28.03 -1.31
C GLU A 393 14.23 26.89 -2.34
N PHE A 394 14.02 27.23 -3.61
CA PHE A 394 13.99 26.26 -4.71
C PHE A 394 15.33 26.19 -5.44
N LYS A 395 15.83 24.98 -5.69
CA LYS A 395 17.07 24.77 -6.45
C LYS A 395 16.98 23.57 -7.39
N ARG A 396 16.61 22.42 -6.84
CA ARG A 396 16.56 21.12 -7.54
C ARG A 396 15.33 20.34 -7.11
N LEU A 397 15.05 19.26 -7.85
CA LEU A 397 14.03 18.28 -7.51
C LEU A 397 14.28 17.72 -6.10
N VAL A 398 13.24 17.72 -5.26
CA VAL A 398 13.25 17.08 -3.95
C VAL A 398 12.60 15.71 -4.07
N VAL A 399 13.26 14.67 -3.56
CA VAL A 399 12.77 13.29 -3.62
C VAL A 399 12.41 12.83 -2.22
N ILE A 400 11.19 12.32 -2.08
CA ILE A 400 10.63 11.85 -0.82
C ILE A 400 10.37 10.35 -0.94
N ASN A 401 10.99 9.58 -0.05
CA ASN A 401 10.93 8.12 -0.07
C ASN A 401 9.72 7.59 0.73
N ASN A 402 8.84 6.87 0.04
CA ASN A 402 7.67 6.14 0.52
C ASN A 402 6.81 6.90 1.56
N ARG A 403 6.71 8.22 1.43
CA ARG A 403 5.79 9.08 2.20
C ARG A 403 4.81 9.76 1.27
N TYR A 404 3.70 9.05 1.05
CA TYR A 404 2.53 9.55 0.32
C TYR A 404 1.56 10.32 1.25
N ASP A 405 1.80 10.29 2.57
CA ASP A 405 1.04 11.01 3.61
C ASP A 405 1.93 11.80 4.60
N GLY A 406 1.30 12.69 5.39
CA GLY A 406 1.88 13.43 6.51
C GLY A 406 2.71 14.66 6.12
N ILE A 407 2.71 15.05 4.83
CA ILE A 407 3.49 16.17 4.30
C ILE A 407 2.56 17.21 3.65
N ASP A 408 2.93 18.47 3.82
CA ASP A 408 2.19 19.65 3.40
C ASP A 408 3.03 20.51 2.45
N LEU A 409 2.63 20.60 1.19
CA LEU A 409 3.31 21.35 0.14
C LEU A 409 2.33 22.28 -0.60
N PRO A 410 1.90 23.39 0.03
CA PRO A 410 0.91 24.28 -0.55
C PRO A 410 1.55 25.23 -1.57
N ASP A 411 0.76 25.67 -2.54
CA ASP A 411 1.07 26.76 -3.47
C ASP A 411 2.43 26.57 -4.18
N GLU A 412 3.35 27.54 -4.09
CA GLU A 412 4.64 27.48 -4.77
C GLU A 412 5.56 26.38 -4.22
N SER A 413 5.25 25.81 -3.04
CA SER A 413 6.06 24.76 -2.42
C SER A 413 6.11 23.48 -3.28
N CYS A 414 5.10 23.25 -4.11
CA CYS A 414 5.08 22.17 -5.09
C CYS A 414 4.14 22.48 -6.27
N ARG A 415 4.69 22.94 -7.40
CA ARG A 415 3.91 23.12 -8.64
C ARG A 415 4.07 21.98 -9.65
N VAL A 416 5.10 21.16 -9.47
CA VAL A 416 5.33 19.94 -10.25
C VAL A 416 5.56 18.78 -9.30
N LEU A 417 4.69 17.78 -9.37
CA LEU A 417 4.76 16.55 -8.60
C LEU A 417 5.04 15.37 -9.54
N ILE A 418 6.01 14.54 -9.23
CA ILE A 418 6.29 13.30 -9.96
C ILE A 418 5.91 12.12 -9.07
N MET A 419 4.89 11.36 -9.46
CA MET A 419 4.58 10.07 -8.84
C MET A 419 5.32 8.98 -9.61
N ASP A 420 6.37 8.45 -8.99
CA ASP A 420 7.19 7.41 -9.57
C ASP A 420 6.76 6.02 -9.09
N SER A 421 6.09 5.28 -9.97
CA SER A 421 5.69 3.88 -9.82
C SER A 421 4.70 3.62 -8.67
N MET A 422 4.23 2.38 -8.53
CA MET A 422 3.19 2.05 -7.56
C MET A 422 3.74 2.15 -6.10
N PRO A 423 3.01 2.80 -5.17
CA PRO A 423 3.36 2.77 -3.74
C PRO A 423 3.39 1.34 -3.18
N TYR A 424 4.28 1.08 -2.21
CA TYR A 424 4.31 -0.19 -1.48
C TYR A 424 3.61 -0.10 -0.12
N PHE A 425 3.20 -1.24 0.40
CA PHE A 425 2.85 -1.38 1.80
C PHE A 425 4.11 -1.47 2.66
N ASN A 426 4.11 -0.74 3.78
CA ASN A 426 5.21 -0.79 4.74
C ASN A 426 5.11 -2.05 5.61
N SER A 427 3.89 -2.38 6.05
CA SER A 427 3.64 -3.56 6.88
C SER A 427 3.83 -4.87 6.09
N LEU A 428 4.51 -5.84 6.71
CA LEU A 428 4.71 -7.17 6.14
C LEU A 428 3.38 -7.92 6.02
N SER A 429 2.42 -7.70 6.92
CA SER A 429 1.09 -8.30 6.81
C SER A 429 0.29 -7.79 5.61
N ASP A 430 0.31 -6.48 5.35
CA ASP A 430 -0.32 -5.91 4.15
C ASP A 430 0.38 -6.40 2.87
N LYS A 431 1.71 -6.58 2.88
CA LYS A 431 2.45 -7.19 1.76
C LYS A 431 2.01 -8.64 1.54
N TYR A 432 1.84 -9.42 2.61
CA TYR A 432 1.34 -10.79 2.53
C TYR A 432 -0.08 -10.87 1.99
N GLU A 433 -0.98 -10.00 2.46
CA GLU A 433 -2.37 -9.94 2.00
C GLU A 433 -2.43 -9.58 0.51
N LYS A 434 -1.64 -8.60 0.07
CA LYS A 434 -1.51 -8.23 -1.36
C LYS A 434 -1.00 -9.39 -2.21
N LYS A 435 0.01 -10.12 -1.72
CA LYS A 435 0.58 -11.29 -2.40
C LYS A 435 -0.46 -12.41 -2.55
N CYS A 436 -1.28 -12.64 -1.53
CA CYS A 436 -2.28 -13.71 -1.54
C CYS A 436 -3.58 -13.33 -2.25
N ARG A 437 -4.00 -12.05 -2.22
CA ARG A 437 -5.28 -11.58 -2.78
C ARG A 437 -5.10 -10.33 -3.65
N PRO A 438 -4.37 -10.42 -4.78
CA PRO A 438 -4.10 -9.27 -5.63
C PRO A 438 -5.38 -8.63 -6.23
N ASN A 439 -6.44 -9.42 -6.39
CA ASN A 439 -7.72 -8.96 -6.93
C ASN A 439 -8.66 -8.40 -5.85
N SER A 440 -8.26 -8.38 -4.58
CA SER A 440 -9.15 -7.99 -3.50
C SER A 440 -9.58 -6.53 -3.61
N GLU A 441 -10.88 -6.28 -3.48
CA GLU A 441 -11.42 -4.93 -3.46
C GLU A 441 -10.84 -4.10 -2.30
N ILE A 442 -10.63 -4.71 -1.12
CA ILE A 442 -10.07 -4.04 0.06
C ILE A 442 -8.63 -3.59 -0.22
N ILE A 443 -7.79 -4.48 -0.76
CA ILE A 443 -6.40 -4.17 -1.09
C ILE A 443 -6.31 -3.09 -2.18
N ASN A 444 -7.12 -3.21 -3.23
CA ASN A 444 -7.10 -2.24 -4.33
C ASN A 444 -7.61 -0.86 -3.88
N LYS A 445 -8.61 -0.79 -2.99
CA LYS A 445 -9.02 0.48 -2.34
C LYS A 445 -7.89 1.10 -1.51
N LYS A 446 -7.19 0.31 -0.69
CA LYS A 446 -6.01 0.80 0.07
C LYS A 446 -4.93 1.39 -0.87
N ILE A 447 -4.65 0.74 -2.00
CA ILE A 447 -3.68 1.22 -2.99
C ILE A 447 -4.16 2.51 -3.67
N ALA A 448 -5.41 2.54 -4.14
CA ALA A 448 -6.02 3.73 -4.76
C ALA A 448 -5.94 4.94 -3.81
N GLN A 449 -6.27 4.75 -2.54
CA GLN A 449 -6.20 5.79 -1.52
C GLN A 449 -4.79 6.36 -1.35
N LYS A 450 -3.76 5.50 -1.25
CA LYS A 450 -2.36 5.97 -1.17
C LYS A 450 -1.96 6.79 -2.40
N ILE A 451 -2.43 6.39 -3.58
CA ILE A 451 -2.19 7.14 -4.81
C ILE A 451 -2.89 8.51 -4.74
N GLU A 452 -4.17 8.56 -4.36
CA GLU A 452 -4.93 9.81 -4.22
C GLU A 452 -4.34 10.77 -3.19
N GLN A 453 -3.88 10.25 -2.06
CA GLN A 453 -3.17 11.02 -1.05
C GLN A 453 -1.88 11.61 -1.59
N GLY A 454 -1.16 10.87 -2.44
CA GLY A 454 -0.02 11.38 -3.20
C GLY A 454 -0.43 12.52 -4.13
N LEU A 455 -1.47 12.33 -4.95
CA LEU A 455 -2.02 13.34 -5.87
C LEU A 455 -2.48 14.61 -5.14
N GLY A 456 -2.98 14.48 -3.91
CA GLY A 456 -3.44 15.58 -3.07
C GLY A 456 -2.32 16.42 -2.43
N ARG A 457 -1.04 16.01 -2.51
CA ARG A 457 0.05 16.74 -1.83
C ARG A 457 0.37 18.09 -2.44
N GLY A 458 0.23 18.23 -3.76
CA GLY A 458 0.53 19.46 -4.47
C GLY A 458 -0.62 20.47 -4.55
N VAL A 459 -1.80 20.15 -4.00
CA VAL A 459 -3.00 21.00 -4.12
C VAL A 459 -3.77 21.01 -2.80
N ARG A 460 -3.83 22.17 -2.13
CA ARG A 460 -4.48 22.30 -0.80
C ARG A 460 -5.67 23.25 -0.71
N GLY A 461 -5.90 24.06 -1.74
CA GLY A 461 -7.00 25.00 -1.78
C GLY A 461 -7.77 24.93 -3.09
N GLU A 462 -8.97 25.50 -3.09
CA GLU A 462 -9.85 25.59 -4.26
C GLU A 462 -9.17 26.24 -5.48
N LYS A 463 -8.30 27.22 -5.23
CA LYS A 463 -7.56 27.97 -6.27
C LYS A 463 -6.13 27.49 -6.48
N ASP A 464 -5.71 26.46 -5.77
CA ASP A 464 -4.36 25.91 -5.87
C ASP A 464 -4.26 24.99 -7.09
N TYR A 465 -3.06 24.81 -7.63
CA TYR A 465 -2.84 24.10 -8.88
C TYR A 465 -1.45 23.44 -8.94
N CYS A 466 -1.41 22.20 -9.47
CA CYS A 466 -0.18 21.42 -9.63
C CYS A 466 -0.22 20.54 -10.89
N ALA A 467 0.89 20.53 -11.64
CA ALA A 467 1.12 19.56 -12.71
C ALA A 467 1.64 18.26 -12.08
N ILE A 468 1.04 17.13 -12.41
CA ILE A 468 1.37 15.83 -11.82
C ILE A 468 1.77 14.86 -12.92
N LEU A 469 3.04 14.43 -12.88
CA LEU A 469 3.60 13.44 -13.79
C LEU A 469 3.45 12.04 -13.18
N ILE A 470 2.78 11.16 -13.90
CA ILE A 470 2.64 9.74 -13.53
C ILE A 470 3.62 8.93 -14.37
N ILE A 471 4.65 8.38 -13.73
CA ILE A 471 5.66 7.53 -14.38
C ILE A 471 5.71 6.15 -13.72
N GLY A 472 6.14 5.14 -14.48
CA GLY A 472 6.12 3.74 -14.06
C GLY A 472 4.89 2.99 -14.59
N SER A 473 5.14 1.89 -15.30
CA SER A 473 4.10 1.11 -15.99
C SER A 473 3.07 0.50 -15.05
N ASP A 474 3.50 0.07 -13.86
CA ASP A 474 2.64 -0.49 -12.80
C ASP A 474 1.60 0.52 -12.31
N LEU A 475 2.02 1.76 -12.02
CA LEU A 475 1.14 2.85 -11.61
C LEU A 475 0.20 3.27 -12.74
N VAL A 476 0.72 3.42 -13.96
CA VAL A 476 -0.08 3.79 -15.14
C VAL A 476 -1.17 2.74 -15.41
N LYS A 477 -0.82 1.45 -15.33
CA LYS A 477 -1.80 0.35 -15.51
C LYS A 477 -2.87 0.38 -14.42
N PHE A 478 -2.48 0.56 -13.16
CA PHE A 478 -3.43 0.64 -12.04
C PHE A 478 -4.41 1.81 -12.18
N MET A 479 -3.95 2.99 -12.61
CA MET A 479 -4.81 4.16 -12.79
C MET A 479 -5.76 4.04 -13.98
N ARG A 480 -5.40 3.25 -15.01
CA ARG A 480 -6.17 3.15 -16.26
C ARG A 480 -7.08 1.94 -16.36
N SER A 481 -6.73 0.84 -15.70
CA SER A 481 -7.48 -0.41 -15.85
C SER A 481 -8.92 -0.24 -15.36
N VAL A 482 -9.88 -0.71 -16.16
CA VAL A 482 -11.32 -0.66 -15.83
C VAL A 482 -11.62 -1.34 -14.48
N THR A 483 -10.82 -2.35 -14.12
CA THR A 483 -10.99 -3.11 -12.89
C THR A 483 -10.53 -2.36 -11.64
N THR A 484 -9.59 -1.43 -11.75
CA THR A 484 -8.98 -0.71 -10.62
C THR A 484 -9.35 0.77 -10.57
N LYS A 485 -9.61 1.40 -11.73
CA LYS A 485 -10.00 2.81 -11.83
C LYS A 485 -11.23 3.12 -10.98
N LYS A 486 -12.19 2.18 -10.90
CA LYS A 486 -13.41 2.31 -10.09
C LYS A 486 -13.17 2.51 -8.58
N TYR A 487 -11.97 2.20 -8.08
CA TYR A 487 -11.66 2.36 -6.66
C TYR A 487 -11.20 3.76 -6.28
N PHE A 488 -10.90 4.62 -7.28
CA PHE A 488 -10.63 6.03 -7.05
C PHE A 488 -11.93 6.81 -6.80
N SER A 489 -11.83 7.93 -6.10
CA SER A 489 -12.90 8.93 -5.95
C SER A 489 -13.32 9.46 -7.32
N LEU A 490 -14.59 9.86 -7.44
CA LEU A 490 -15.12 10.42 -8.68
C LEU A 490 -14.29 11.62 -9.18
N GLN A 491 -13.81 12.46 -8.26
CA GLN A 491 -12.88 13.55 -8.57
C GLN A 491 -11.60 13.03 -9.25
N THR A 492 -10.94 12.03 -8.66
CA THR A 492 -9.68 11.50 -9.22
C THR A 492 -9.93 10.72 -10.51
N GLN A 493 -11.04 9.99 -10.62
CA GLN A 493 -11.42 9.31 -11.86
C GLN A 493 -11.55 10.31 -13.02
N LYS A 494 -12.25 11.43 -12.80
CA LYS A 494 -12.39 12.50 -13.80
C LYS A 494 -11.04 13.15 -14.13
N GLN A 495 -10.18 13.37 -13.14
CA GLN A 495 -8.83 13.89 -13.36
C GLN A 495 -7.95 12.95 -14.21
N ILE A 496 -8.10 11.64 -14.02
CA ILE A 496 -7.45 10.63 -14.88
C ILE A 496 -8.00 10.70 -16.30
N ASP A 497 -9.32 10.85 -16.47
CA ASP A 497 -9.95 10.97 -17.79
C ASP A 497 -9.47 12.21 -18.54
N ILE A 498 -9.45 13.37 -17.88
CA ILE A 498 -8.87 14.61 -18.42
C ILE A 498 -7.41 14.36 -18.85
N GLY A 499 -6.62 13.68 -18.02
CA GLY A 499 -5.25 13.31 -18.37
C GLY A 499 -5.14 12.42 -19.61
N LEU A 500 -6.07 11.50 -19.82
CA LEU A 500 -6.14 10.66 -21.02
C LEU A 500 -6.60 11.43 -22.25
N GLU A 501 -7.48 12.43 -22.10
CA GLU A 501 -7.86 13.33 -23.21
C GLU A 501 -6.69 14.24 -23.62
N ILE A 502 -5.92 14.79 -22.66
CA ILE A 502 -4.69 15.56 -22.94
C ILE A 502 -3.72 14.73 -23.78
N VAL A 503 -3.58 13.44 -23.47
CA VAL A 503 -2.73 12.52 -24.25
C VAL A 503 -3.19 12.44 -25.71
N LYS A 504 -4.51 12.31 -25.96
CA LYS A 504 -5.05 12.26 -27.34
C LYS A 504 -4.77 13.55 -28.09
N MET A 505 -5.05 14.70 -27.47
CA MET A 505 -4.80 16.02 -28.07
C MET A 505 -3.32 16.22 -28.39
N ALA A 506 -2.43 15.86 -27.47
CA ALA A 506 -0.98 15.96 -27.68
C ALA A 506 -0.46 15.02 -28.78
N SER A 507 -1.13 13.89 -29.00
CA SER A 507 -0.80 12.95 -30.08
C SER A 507 -1.14 13.51 -31.46
N GLU A 508 -2.29 14.22 -31.56
CA GLU A 508 -2.81 14.81 -32.80
C GLU A 508 -1.95 15.99 -33.31
N ASP A 509 -1.34 16.74 -32.39
CA ASP A 509 -0.48 17.92 -32.69
C ASP A 509 1.01 17.59 -32.88
N SER A 510 1.41 16.32 -32.79
CA SER A 510 2.82 15.93 -32.78
C SER A 510 3.48 15.92 -34.17
N ASN A 511 4.41 16.85 -34.41
CA ASN A 511 5.37 16.76 -35.52
C ASN A 511 6.55 15.84 -35.10
N GLN A 512 6.81 14.76 -35.85
CA GLN A 512 7.81 13.72 -35.55
C GLN A 512 9.29 14.17 -35.49
N THR A 513 9.57 15.47 -35.60
CA THR A 513 10.92 16.06 -35.68
C THR A 513 11.37 16.79 -34.42
N GLU A 514 10.56 16.87 -33.36
CA GLU A 514 10.91 17.56 -32.11
C GLU A 514 11.45 16.63 -31.01
N SER A 515 12.15 17.20 -30.02
CA SER A 515 12.63 16.47 -28.84
C SER A 515 11.47 15.84 -28.06
N THR A 516 11.62 14.55 -27.71
CA THR A 516 10.64 13.68 -27.05
C THR A 516 10.00 14.30 -25.79
N MET A 517 10.76 15.09 -25.01
CA MET A 517 10.29 15.71 -23.77
C MET A 517 9.63 17.08 -23.96
N LYS A 518 9.72 17.68 -25.16
CA LYS A 518 9.23 19.03 -25.42
C LYS A 518 7.71 19.16 -25.27
N PRO A 519 6.86 18.22 -25.74
CA PRO A 519 5.41 18.28 -25.53
C PRO A 519 5.03 18.30 -24.04
N ILE A 520 5.68 17.45 -23.25
CA ILE A 520 5.46 17.33 -21.79
C ILE A 520 5.81 18.65 -21.08
N ILE A 521 6.98 19.22 -21.39
CA ILE A 521 7.42 20.50 -20.81
C ILE A 521 6.48 21.65 -21.25
N SER A 522 5.95 21.58 -22.47
CA SER A 522 4.99 22.57 -22.99
C SER A 522 3.68 22.57 -22.20
N LEU A 523 3.09 21.39 -21.97
CA LEU A 523 1.86 21.23 -21.17
C LEU A 523 2.05 21.76 -19.74
N ILE A 524 3.16 21.40 -19.10
CA ILE A 524 3.50 21.91 -17.76
C ILE A 524 3.58 23.44 -17.80
N LYS A 525 4.26 24.02 -18.80
CA LYS A 525 4.36 25.48 -18.92
C LYS A 525 3.01 26.15 -19.12
N GLN A 526 2.12 25.59 -19.93
CA GLN A 526 0.76 26.12 -20.16
C GLN A 526 -0.03 26.22 -18.87
N MET A 527 -0.01 25.15 -18.05
CA MET A 527 -0.65 25.17 -16.74
C MET A 527 -0.03 26.22 -15.80
N LEU A 528 1.31 26.26 -15.75
CA LEU A 528 2.03 27.20 -14.88
C LEU A 528 1.87 28.66 -15.30
N SER A 529 1.64 28.93 -16.60
CA SER A 529 1.30 30.26 -17.11
C SER A 529 -0.16 30.63 -16.92
N ARG A 530 -0.97 29.74 -16.32
CA ARG A 530 -2.41 29.94 -16.08
C ARG A 530 -3.18 30.23 -17.37
N ASP A 531 -2.93 29.40 -18.40
CA ASP A 531 -3.67 29.47 -19.67
C ASP A 531 -5.20 29.51 -19.43
N GLU A 532 -5.89 30.44 -20.07
CA GLU A 532 -7.34 30.64 -19.87
C GLU A 532 -8.14 29.45 -20.42
N GLY A 533 -7.75 28.91 -21.57
CA GLY A 533 -8.42 27.77 -22.19
C GLY A 533 -8.33 26.51 -21.33
N TRP A 534 -7.16 26.26 -20.74
CA TRP A 534 -6.98 25.18 -19.75
C TRP A 534 -7.91 25.33 -18.55
N LYS A 535 -7.99 26.53 -17.96
CA LYS A 535 -8.84 26.76 -16.77
C LYS A 535 -10.32 26.56 -17.08
N GLU A 536 -10.78 27.06 -18.22
CA GLU A 536 -12.17 26.90 -18.67
C GLU A 536 -12.49 25.42 -18.91
N TYR A 537 -11.66 24.72 -19.70
CA TYR A 537 -11.82 23.30 -19.99
C TYR A 537 -11.82 22.44 -18.72
N TYR A 538 -10.84 22.64 -17.83
CA TYR A 538 -10.73 21.86 -16.59
C TYR A 538 -11.95 22.08 -15.69
N ASN A 539 -12.43 23.31 -15.56
CA ASN A 539 -13.58 23.64 -14.72
C ASN A 539 -14.87 23.00 -15.28
N ASP A 540 -15.10 23.11 -16.59
CA ASP A 540 -16.28 22.52 -17.26
C ASP A 540 -16.31 20.99 -17.07
N GLU A 541 -15.20 20.32 -17.38
CA GLU A 541 -15.08 18.88 -17.21
C GLU A 541 -15.28 18.45 -15.75
N MET A 542 -14.69 19.15 -14.78
CA MET A 542 -14.84 18.79 -13.37
C MET A 542 -16.24 19.10 -12.80
N GLN A 543 -16.98 20.06 -13.35
CA GLN A 543 -18.38 20.31 -12.98
C GLN A 543 -19.33 19.21 -13.47
N SER A 544 -18.97 18.50 -14.54
CA SER A 544 -19.73 17.37 -15.11
C SER A 544 -19.74 16.10 -14.24
N ILE A 545 -19.04 16.07 -13.11
CA ILE A 545 -19.06 14.91 -12.19
C ILE A 545 -20.49 14.68 -11.70
N GLU A 546 -21.05 13.51 -12.00
CA GLU A 546 -22.34 13.05 -11.49
C GLU A 546 -22.12 12.17 -10.25
N GLU A 547 -22.92 12.35 -9.21
CA GLU A 547 -22.89 11.49 -8.03
C GLU A 547 -23.64 10.19 -8.35
N GLU A 548 -22.93 9.06 -8.40
CA GLU A 548 -23.56 7.74 -8.42
C GLU A 548 -23.73 7.22 -6.98
N GLU A 549 -24.97 6.88 -6.60
CA GLU A 549 -25.24 6.11 -5.39
C GLU A 549 -24.79 4.66 -5.62
N ASN A 550 -23.54 4.36 -5.28
CA ASN A 550 -23.06 2.98 -5.26
C ASN A 550 -23.45 2.32 -3.93
N GLU A 551 -24.56 1.58 -3.92
CA GLU A 551 -24.90 0.62 -2.86
C GLU A 551 -23.89 -0.54 -2.87
N SER A 552 -22.74 -0.34 -2.22
CA SER A 552 -21.76 -1.41 -2.07
C SER A 552 -22.16 -2.33 -0.90
N SER A 553 -22.40 -3.61 -1.20
CA SER A 553 -22.63 -4.67 -0.20
C SER A 553 -21.39 -5.01 0.64
N ILE A 554 -20.25 -4.35 0.39
CA ILE A 554 -18.97 -4.62 1.07
C ILE A 554 -19.03 -4.31 2.57
N TYR A 555 -19.77 -3.30 3.00
CA TYR A 555 -19.83 -2.92 4.42
C TYR A 555 -20.47 -4.01 5.28
N ASP A 556 -21.46 -4.70 4.72
CA ASP A 556 -22.14 -5.80 5.42
C ASP A 556 -21.22 -7.03 5.49
N GLN A 557 -20.42 -7.28 4.44
CA GLN A 557 -19.36 -8.30 4.46
C GLN A 557 -18.31 -8.01 5.53
N LEU A 558 -17.81 -6.77 5.59
CA LEU A 558 -16.81 -6.34 6.57
C LEU A 558 -17.32 -6.46 8.01
N LEU A 559 -18.60 -6.13 8.23
CA LEU A 559 -19.24 -6.29 9.54
C LEU A 559 -19.35 -7.77 9.93
N GLU A 560 -19.83 -8.63 9.03
CA GLU A 560 -19.91 -10.08 9.27
C GLU A 560 -18.52 -10.65 9.58
N GLU A 561 -17.49 -10.29 8.82
CA GLU A 561 -16.10 -10.71 9.05
C GLU A 561 -15.59 -10.27 10.43
N SER A 562 -15.85 -9.02 10.82
CA SER A 562 -15.47 -8.48 12.14
C SER A 562 -16.12 -9.27 13.28
N ILE A 563 -17.41 -9.58 13.15
CA ILE A 563 -18.16 -10.37 14.15
C ILE A 563 -17.57 -11.77 14.28
N ILE A 564 -17.22 -12.41 13.17
CA ILE A 564 -16.62 -13.76 13.16
C ILE A 564 -15.26 -13.76 13.89
N GLU A 565 -14.40 -12.77 13.64
CA GLU A 565 -13.12 -12.68 14.34
C GLU A 565 -13.31 -12.40 15.84
N LYS A 566 -14.31 -11.57 16.22
CA LYS A 566 -14.66 -11.36 17.63
C LYS A 566 -15.10 -12.65 18.30
N MET A 567 -15.90 -13.50 17.63
CA MET A 567 -16.27 -14.83 18.13
C MET A 567 -15.03 -15.71 18.37
N TYR A 568 -14.08 -15.71 17.44
CA TYR A 568 -12.81 -16.44 17.61
C TYR A 568 -12.01 -15.94 18.82
N SER A 569 -11.91 -14.60 18.99
CA SER A 569 -11.14 -13.96 20.05
C SER A 569 -11.70 -14.22 21.47
N VAL A 570 -12.99 -14.53 21.59
CA VAL A 570 -13.62 -14.95 22.85
C VAL A 570 -13.73 -16.48 23.00
N GLU A 571 -12.95 -17.22 22.20
CA GLU A 571 -12.84 -18.69 22.21
C GLU A 571 -14.12 -19.44 21.79
N GLU A 572 -15.07 -18.77 21.13
CA GLU A 572 -16.25 -19.41 20.52
C GLU A 572 -15.91 -20.06 19.16
N TYR A 573 -14.88 -20.91 19.13
CA TYR A 573 -14.27 -21.44 17.91
C TYR A 573 -15.24 -22.16 16.98
N GLU A 574 -16.15 -22.99 17.50
CA GLU A 574 -17.13 -23.71 16.67
C GLU A 574 -18.13 -22.77 15.97
N LYS A 575 -18.56 -21.72 16.67
CA LYS A 575 -19.46 -20.70 16.09
C LYS A 575 -18.71 -19.87 15.06
N ALA A 576 -17.48 -19.44 15.36
CA ALA A 576 -16.63 -18.70 14.43
C ALA A 576 -16.37 -19.51 13.14
N SER A 577 -16.00 -20.79 13.26
CA SER A 577 -15.80 -21.69 12.12
C SER A 577 -17.06 -21.87 11.29
N SER A 578 -18.21 -22.09 11.93
CA SER A 578 -19.49 -22.26 11.23
C SER A 578 -19.93 -20.99 10.51
N ALA A 579 -19.72 -19.82 11.13
CA ALA A 579 -20.03 -18.52 10.54
C ALA A 579 -19.08 -18.19 9.39
N MET A 580 -17.78 -18.49 9.52
CA MET A 580 -16.80 -18.32 8.45
C MET A 580 -17.10 -19.21 7.23
N GLN A 581 -17.50 -20.46 7.44
CA GLN A 581 -17.93 -21.33 6.33
C GLN A 581 -19.11 -20.73 5.57
N LYS A 582 -20.14 -20.25 6.30
CA LYS A 582 -21.29 -19.56 5.68
C LYS A 582 -20.89 -18.28 4.95
N PHE A 583 -19.95 -17.52 5.50
CA PHE A 583 -19.41 -16.32 4.87
C PHE A 583 -18.74 -16.65 3.53
N ILE A 584 -17.89 -17.68 3.51
CA ILE A 584 -17.22 -18.17 2.29
C ILE A 584 -18.25 -18.55 1.23
N ASP A 585 -19.24 -19.36 1.61
CA ASP A 585 -20.24 -19.88 0.67
C ASP A 585 -21.18 -18.78 0.13
N LYS A 586 -21.39 -17.71 0.90
CA LYS A 586 -22.28 -16.59 0.55
C LYS A 586 -21.60 -15.52 -0.31
N TYR A 587 -20.36 -15.15 -0.01
CA TYR A 587 -19.75 -13.93 -0.57
C TYR A 587 -18.54 -14.17 -1.48
N VAL A 588 -17.83 -15.29 -1.34
CA VAL A 588 -16.49 -15.43 -1.93
C VAL A 588 -16.55 -16.18 -3.26
N VAL A 589 -16.31 -15.45 -4.34
CA VAL A 589 -16.34 -15.98 -5.72
C VAL A 589 -14.92 -16.24 -6.26
N ASP A 590 -13.98 -15.32 -6.02
CA ASP A 590 -12.62 -15.42 -6.53
C ASP A 590 -11.86 -16.60 -5.88
N PRO A 591 -11.21 -17.49 -6.66
CA PRO A 591 -10.51 -18.65 -6.11
C PRO A 591 -9.36 -18.31 -5.15
N LEU A 592 -8.63 -17.21 -5.37
CA LEU A 592 -7.52 -16.80 -4.52
C LEU A 592 -8.03 -16.26 -3.18
N GLU A 593 -9.10 -15.47 -3.21
CA GLU A 593 -9.81 -15.02 -2.00
C GLU A 593 -10.44 -16.19 -1.25
N LYS A 594 -11.02 -17.16 -1.96
CA LYS A 594 -11.54 -18.39 -1.34
C LYS A 594 -10.44 -19.13 -0.60
N GLY A 595 -9.27 -19.28 -1.23
CA GLY A 595 -8.08 -19.84 -0.57
C GLY A 595 -7.74 -19.11 0.72
N TRP A 596 -7.72 -17.77 0.70
CA TRP A 596 -7.41 -16.96 1.88
C TRP A 596 -8.38 -17.23 3.03
N TYR A 597 -9.69 -17.18 2.79
CA TYR A 597 -10.68 -17.42 3.83
C TYR A 597 -10.70 -18.89 4.30
N LEU A 598 -10.37 -19.85 3.41
CA LEU A 598 -10.16 -21.24 3.83
C LEU A 598 -8.95 -21.37 4.78
N GLN A 599 -7.85 -20.63 4.56
CA GLN A 599 -6.74 -20.59 5.52
C GLN A 599 -7.18 -20.01 6.88
N GLN A 600 -8.00 -18.94 6.87
CA GLN A 600 -8.58 -18.39 8.11
C GLN A 600 -9.50 -19.40 8.80
N LEU A 601 -10.33 -20.12 8.05
CA LEU A 601 -11.16 -21.20 8.58
C LEU A 601 -10.31 -22.34 9.15
N ALA A 602 -9.20 -22.70 8.48
CA ALA A 602 -8.28 -23.72 8.97
C ALA A 602 -7.64 -23.29 10.31
N ARG A 603 -7.29 -22.00 10.46
CA ARG A 603 -6.87 -21.42 11.75
C ARG A 603 -7.95 -21.59 12.82
N TYR A 604 -9.21 -21.30 12.52
CA TYR A 604 -10.32 -21.45 13.47
C TYR A 604 -10.56 -22.89 13.90
N TYR A 605 -10.32 -23.86 13.01
CA TYR A 605 -10.38 -25.28 13.35
C TYR A 605 -9.17 -25.78 14.13
N TYR A 606 -8.03 -25.08 14.15
CA TYR A 606 -6.80 -25.60 14.74
C TYR A 606 -6.90 -25.91 16.25
N PRO A 607 -7.51 -25.05 17.09
CA PRO A 607 -7.69 -25.34 18.52
C PRO A 607 -8.65 -26.50 18.81
N ILE A 608 -9.58 -26.80 17.90
CA ILE A 608 -10.66 -27.77 18.11
C ILE A 608 -10.43 -29.12 17.42
N ARG A 609 -9.96 -29.13 16.18
CA ARG A 609 -9.79 -30.33 15.32
C ARG A 609 -8.63 -30.13 14.34
N LYS A 610 -7.42 -30.50 14.76
CA LYS A 610 -6.19 -30.36 13.95
C LYS A 610 -6.27 -31.09 12.59
N GLU A 611 -6.92 -32.26 12.53
CA GLU A 611 -7.07 -33.01 11.27
C GLU A 611 -7.91 -32.24 10.23
N GLU A 612 -9.05 -31.68 10.65
CA GLU A 612 -9.90 -30.89 9.75
C GLU A 612 -9.19 -29.58 9.35
N SER A 613 -8.48 -28.94 10.28
CA SER A 613 -7.62 -27.78 10.00
C SER A 613 -6.60 -28.09 8.89
N ILE A 614 -5.88 -29.21 8.96
CA ILE A 614 -4.91 -29.63 7.94
C ILE A 614 -5.59 -29.87 6.58
N LYS A 615 -6.77 -30.52 6.57
CA LYS A 615 -7.53 -30.79 5.36
C LYS A 615 -8.00 -29.49 4.69
N ILE A 616 -8.50 -28.53 5.46
CA ILE A 616 -8.91 -27.22 4.95
C ILE A 616 -7.68 -26.44 4.46
N GLN A 617 -6.55 -26.47 5.18
CA GLN A 617 -5.32 -25.81 4.74
C GLN A 617 -4.80 -26.38 3.41
N LYS A 618 -4.89 -27.69 3.19
CA LYS A 618 -4.57 -28.31 1.90
C LYS A 618 -5.46 -27.76 0.78
N ALA A 619 -6.75 -27.61 1.03
CA ALA A 619 -7.66 -27.00 0.07
C ALA A 619 -7.30 -25.53 -0.20
N ALA A 620 -7.01 -24.76 0.85
CA ALA A 620 -6.57 -23.37 0.76
C ALA A 620 -5.33 -23.22 -0.12
N PHE A 621 -4.27 -24.00 0.17
CA PHE A 621 -3.01 -23.97 -0.57
C PHE A 621 -3.16 -24.42 -2.03
N ARG A 622 -3.99 -25.45 -2.30
CA ARG A 622 -4.30 -25.89 -3.67
C ARG A 622 -5.00 -24.82 -4.49
N SER A 623 -5.89 -24.04 -3.87
CA SER A 623 -6.55 -22.90 -4.52
C SER A 623 -5.62 -21.70 -4.69
N ASN A 624 -4.64 -21.54 -3.79
CA ASN A 624 -3.73 -20.41 -3.78
C ASN A 624 -2.35 -20.81 -3.21
N PRO A 625 -1.36 -21.10 -4.08
CA PRO A 625 -0.02 -21.50 -3.66
C PRO A 625 0.79 -20.40 -2.94
N GLN A 626 0.28 -19.17 -2.87
CA GLN A 626 0.91 -18.09 -2.09
C GLN A 626 0.63 -18.21 -0.58
N LEU A 627 -0.28 -19.10 -0.19
CA LEU A 627 -0.65 -19.36 1.21
C LEU A 627 0.37 -20.27 1.93
N LEU A 628 0.11 -20.53 3.20
CA LEU A 628 0.96 -21.40 4.02
C LEU A 628 0.94 -22.83 3.46
N LYS A 629 2.12 -23.39 3.23
CA LYS A 629 2.30 -24.77 2.78
C LYS A 629 1.96 -25.74 3.92
N PRO A 630 1.02 -26.68 3.74
CA PRO A 630 0.70 -27.66 4.77
C PRO A 630 1.85 -28.66 4.97
N LYS A 631 2.05 -29.15 6.20
CA LYS A 631 3.14 -30.10 6.56
C LYS A 631 3.13 -31.41 5.77
N THR A 632 2.00 -31.82 5.20
CA THR A 632 1.87 -33.08 4.44
C THR A 632 1.04 -32.88 3.18
N GLY A 633 1.29 -33.67 2.12
CA GLY A 633 0.33 -33.90 1.03
C GLY A 633 0.27 -32.85 -0.10
N VAL A 634 1.37 -32.12 -0.35
CA VAL A 634 1.53 -31.36 -1.60
C VAL A 634 2.28 -32.26 -2.58
N GLU A 635 1.55 -32.85 -3.53
CA GLU A 635 2.15 -33.60 -4.65
C GLU A 635 2.51 -32.62 -5.77
N TYR A 636 3.72 -32.74 -6.30
CA TYR A 636 4.16 -31.96 -7.46
C TYR A 636 3.55 -32.53 -8.75
N THR A 637 2.89 -31.67 -9.52
CA THR A 637 2.43 -32.01 -10.86
C THR A 637 3.47 -31.55 -11.87
N LYS A 638 4.25 -32.50 -12.41
CA LYS A 638 5.29 -32.22 -13.40
C LYS A 638 4.72 -31.48 -14.61
N VAL A 639 5.42 -30.44 -15.06
CA VAL A 639 5.20 -29.92 -16.42
C VAL A 639 5.52 -31.05 -17.39
N SER A 640 4.56 -31.44 -18.21
CA SER A 640 4.81 -32.34 -19.34
C SER A 640 4.46 -31.64 -20.63
N PHE A 641 5.13 -31.99 -21.73
CA PHE A 641 4.71 -31.55 -23.05
C PHE A 641 3.26 -31.98 -23.32
N ILE A 642 2.36 -30.98 -23.37
CA ILE A 642 1.00 -31.18 -23.89
C ILE A 642 1.11 -31.03 -25.41
N ASN A 643 0.55 -31.98 -26.16
CA ASN A 643 0.57 -32.12 -27.62
C ASN A 643 -0.24 -31.00 -28.35
N GLU A 644 -0.14 -29.76 -27.87
CA GLU A 644 -0.68 -28.54 -28.48
C GLU A 644 0.47 -27.71 -29.06
N ASN A 645 0.26 -27.21 -30.29
CA ASN A 645 1.22 -26.38 -31.02
C ASN A 645 1.58 -25.12 -30.20
N ARG A 646 2.89 -24.89 -29.94
CA ARG A 646 3.43 -23.69 -29.24
C ARG A 646 2.82 -22.40 -29.79
N ILE A 647 2.65 -22.33 -31.11
CA ILE A 647 2.07 -21.17 -31.80
C ILE A 647 0.61 -20.92 -31.43
N ASN A 648 -0.18 -21.98 -31.20
CA ASN A 648 -1.55 -21.85 -30.73
C ASN A 648 -1.60 -21.21 -29.33
N ARG A 649 -0.68 -21.58 -28.42
CA ARG A 649 -0.59 -20.94 -27.10
C ARG A 649 -0.23 -19.46 -27.18
N ILE A 650 0.67 -19.08 -28.09
CA ILE A 650 0.97 -17.67 -28.36
C ILE A 650 -0.28 -16.95 -28.86
N SER A 651 -0.99 -17.52 -29.86
CA SER A 651 -2.24 -16.96 -30.38
C SER A 651 -3.30 -16.78 -29.27
N GLN A 652 -3.49 -17.79 -28.42
CA GLN A 652 -4.40 -17.71 -27.27
C GLN A 652 -3.97 -16.66 -26.24
N TYR A 653 -2.67 -16.50 -26.00
CA TYR A 653 -2.16 -15.47 -25.11
C TYR A 653 -2.48 -14.06 -25.64
N LEU A 654 -2.25 -13.81 -26.93
CA LEU A 654 -2.52 -12.53 -27.58
C LEU A 654 -4.02 -12.17 -27.57
N LYS A 655 -4.89 -13.17 -27.75
CA LYS A 655 -6.36 -13.02 -27.72
C LYS A 655 -6.94 -12.60 -26.36
N ARG A 656 -6.14 -12.58 -25.29
CA ARG A 656 -6.55 -12.08 -23.97
C ARG A 656 -6.71 -10.57 -23.93
N TYR A 657 -6.10 -9.85 -24.88
CA TYR A 657 -6.09 -8.39 -24.92
C TYR A 657 -7.06 -7.86 -25.97
N LYS A 658 -7.74 -6.74 -25.68
CA LYS A 658 -8.71 -6.14 -26.61
C LYS A 658 -8.04 -5.33 -27.70
N SER A 659 -6.85 -4.79 -27.44
CA SER A 659 -6.13 -3.93 -28.37
C SER A 659 -4.61 -4.08 -28.27
N TYR A 660 -3.90 -3.68 -29.33
CA TYR A 660 -2.44 -3.59 -29.33
C TYR A 660 -1.90 -2.72 -28.18
N ASN A 661 -2.54 -1.58 -27.91
CA ASN A 661 -2.10 -0.68 -26.83
C ASN A 661 -2.19 -1.35 -25.45
N GLU A 662 -3.24 -2.15 -25.22
CA GLU A 662 -3.41 -2.91 -23.98
C GLU A 662 -2.33 -4.00 -23.83
N LEU A 663 -2.09 -4.75 -24.91
CA LEU A 663 -1.00 -5.74 -24.97
C LEU A 663 0.36 -5.08 -24.70
N MET A 664 0.65 -3.95 -25.35
CA MET A 664 1.93 -3.26 -25.24
C MET A 664 2.18 -2.75 -23.82
N LEU A 665 1.14 -2.26 -23.13
CA LEU A 665 1.24 -1.85 -21.73
C LEU A 665 1.51 -3.03 -20.80
N ALA A 666 0.78 -4.14 -21.00
CA ALA A 666 0.98 -5.35 -20.22
C ALA A 666 2.40 -5.92 -20.43
N VAL A 667 2.89 -5.96 -21.68
CA VAL A 667 4.25 -6.40 -21.96
C VAL A 667 5.29 -5.44 -21.41
N ASN A 668 5.11 -4.13 -21.53
CA ASN A 668 6.05 -3.16 -20.94
C ASN A 668 6.13 -3.33 -19.42
N GLU A 669 5.02 -3.56 -18.72
CA GLU A 669 5.03 -3.87 -17.28
C GLU A 669 5.80 -5.17 -16.97
N ILE A 670 5.57 -6.23 -17.74
CA ILE A 670 6.32 -7.49 -17.60
C ILE A 670 7.82 -7.24 -17.81
N LEU A 671 8.19 -6.51 -18.86
CA LEU A 671 9.58 -6.21 -19.16
C LEU A 671 10.20 -5.29 -18.09
N ASP A 672 9.48 -4.30 -17.58
CA ASP A 672 9.95 -3.42 -16.51
C ASP A 672 10.22 -4.23 -15.24
N ASN A 673 9.32 -5.15 -14.89
CA ASN A 673 9.49 -6.08 -13.77
C ASN A 673 10.62 -7.11 -13.99
N LEU A 674 10.95 -7.43 -15.25
CA LEU A 674 12.11 -8.26 -15.61
C LEU A 674 13.39 -7.41 -15.71
N SER A 675 13.78 -6.77 -14.62
CA SER A 675 14.99 -5.94 -14.54
C SER A 675 15.76 -6.24 -13.25
N PHE A 676 17.09 -6.14 -13.29
CA PHE A 676 17.89 -6.15 -12.05
C PHE A 676 17.52 -4.95 -11.18
N GLY A 677 17.49 -5.15 -9.87
CA GLY A 677 16.78 -4.26 -8.96
C GLY A 677 15.26 -4.38 -9.11
N ILE A 678 14.75 -5.52 -9.57
CA ILE A 678 13.41 -6.10 -9.43
C ILE A 678 13.16 -6.71 -8.05
N GLU A 679 12.04 -6.53 -7.33
CA GLU A 679 11.66 -7.49 -6.27
C GLU A 679 11.57 -8.91 -6.87
N ALA A 680 12.14 -9.92 -6.20
CA ALA A 680 12.32 -11.28 -6.71
C ALA A 680 11.00 -11.91 -7.20
N ASP A 681 9.94 -11.84 -6.39
CA ASP A 681 8.63 -12.38 -6.78
C ASP A 681 8.06 -11.73 -8.05
N LYS A 682 8.24 -10.41 -8.22
CA LYS A 682 7.82 -9.71 -9.43
C LYS A 682 8.67 -10.10 -10.63
N PHE A 683 9.97 -10.26 -10.43
CA PHE A 683 10.92 -10.64 -11.47
C PHE A 683 10.64 -12.06 -11.98
N GLU A 684 10.47 -13.02 -11.06
CA GLU A 684 10.14 -14.41 -11.37
C GLU A 684 8.74 -14.56 -12.00
N SER A 685 7.76 -13.79 -11.49
CA SER A 685 6.42 -13.71 -12.10
C SER A 685 6.49 -13.16 -13.53
N ALA A 686 7.29 -12.13 -13.76
CA ALA A 686 7.53 -11.59 -15.10
C ALA A 686 8.20 -12.62 -16.01
N LEU A 687 9.18 -13.38 -15.51
CA LEU A 687 9.85 -14.42 -16.28
C LEU A 687 8.87 -15.55 -16.66
N LYS A 688 7.98 -15.98 -15.75
CA LYS A 688 6.91 -16.93 -16.05
C LYS A 688 5.95 -16.40 -17.14
N GLN A 689 5.57 -15.13 -17.05
CA GLN A 689 4.69 -14.48 -18.02
C GLN A 689 5.35 -14.33 -19.40
N ILE A 690 6.66 -14.08 -19.47
CA ILE A 690 7.41 -14.12 -20.73
C ILE A 690 7.41 -15.54 -21.30
N GLY A 691 7.60 -16.56 -20.46
CA GLY A 691 7.49 -17.94 -20.89
C GLY A 691 6.12 -18.25 -21.53
N ASP A 692 5.03 -17.85 -20.87
CA ASP A 692 3.67 -17.99 -21.38
C ASP A 692 3.45 -17.20 -22.69
N LEU A 693 3.95 -15.96 -22.77
CA LEU A 693 3.88 -15.10 -23.97
C LEU A 693 4.57 -15.75 -25.17
N LEU A 694 5.70 -16.41 -24.94
CA LEU A 694 6.47 -17.13 -25.96
C LEU A 694 5.94 -18.55 -26.23
N GLY A 695 4.80 -18.92 -25.64
CA GLY A 695 4.11 -20.19 -25.86
C GLY A 695 4.72 -21.39 -25.12
N PHE A 696 5.63 -21.16 -24.17
CA PHE A 696 6.18 -22.20 -23.31
C PHE A 696 5.22 -22.54 -22.17
N VAL A 697 5.18 -23.81 -21.75
CA VAL A 697 4.48 -24.17 -20.52
C VAL A 697 5.37 -23.76 -19.36
N SER A 698 4.94 -22.77 -18.59
CA SER A 698 5.80 -22.10 -17.60
C SER A 698 5.24 -22.23 -16.19
N GLN A 699 6.05 -22.74 -15.27
CA GLN A 699 5.78 -22.88 -13.85
C GLN A 699 6.79 -22.08 -13.01
N ARG A 700 6.43 -21.88 -11.73
CA ARG A 700 7.35 -21.41 -10.68
C ARG A 700 7.43 -22.46 -9.56
N PRO A 701 8.22 -23.54 -9.71
CA PRO A 701 8.24 -24.65 -8.74
C PRO A 701 8.48 -24.21 -7.29
N ASP A 702 9.45 -23.31 -7.04
CA ASP A 702 9.67 -22.80 -5.69
C ASP A 702 8.42 -22.07 -5.14
N THR A 703 7.71 -21.33 -5.97
CA THR A 703 6.45 -20.69 -5.56
C THR A 703 5.29 -21.67 -5.38
N GLU A 704 5.18 -22.68 -6.24
CA GLU A 704 4.02 -23.59 -6.31
C GLU A 704 4.10 -24.70 -5.27
N ILE A 705 5.30 -25.21 -4.98
CA ILE A 705 5.52 -26.35 -4.07
C ILE A 705 6.59 -26.10 -3.02
N ARG A 706 7.21 -24.91 -2.97
CA ARG A 706 8.31 -24.54 -2.05
C ARG A 706 9.52 -25.47 -2.20
N LYS A 707 9.78 -25.89 -3.43
CA LYS A 707 10.88 -26.77 -3.81
C LYS A 707 11.14 -26.68 -5.31
N GLY A 708 12.42 -26.69 -5.70
CA GLY A 708 12.84 -26.63 -7.09
C GLY A 708 13.27 -25.21 -7.51
N PRO A 709 13.52 -24.99 -8.81
CA PRO A 709 13.99 -23.70 -9.32
C PRO A 709 12.91 -22.62 -9.26
N ASP A 710 13.33 -21.36 -9.35
CA ASP A 710 12.44 -20.19 -9.32
C ASP A 710 11.46 -20.19 -10.51
N ASN A 711 11.97 -20.55 -11.70
CA ASN A 711 11.17 -20.68 -12.91
C ASN A 711 11.56 -21.94 -13.69
N LEU A 712 10.56 -22.61 -14.27
CA LEU A 712 10.72 -23.76 -15.16
C LEU A 712 9.84 -23.58 -16.40
N TRP A 713 10.44 -23.68 -17.58
CA TRP A 713 9.77 -23.66 -18.88
C TRP A 713 9.92 -25.01 -19.57
N CYS A 714 8.87 -25.45 -20.24
CA CYS A 714 8.88 -26.61 -21.14
C CYS A 714 8.59 -26.16 -22.58
N GLY A 715 9.51 -26.51 -23.48
CA GLY A 715 9.45 -26.26 -24.92
C GLY A 715 8.85 -27.42 -25.71
N THR A 716 9.27 -27.52 -26.98
CA THR A 716 8.94 -28.64 -27.87
C THR A 716 9.84 -29.84 -27.60
N ASN A 717 9.31 -31.06 -27.73
CA ASN A 717 10.06 -32.33 -27.58
C ASN A 717 10.68 -32.54 -26.17
N ASP A 718 10.00 -32.13 -25.11
CA ASP A 718 10.49 -32.27 -23.72
C ASP A 718 11.87 -31.62 -23.49
N GLU A 719 12.18 -30.53 -24.21
CA GLU A 719 13.30 -29.64 -23.87
C GLU A 719 12.87 -28.68 -22.77
N TYR A 720 13.60 -28.69 -21.66
CA TYR A 720 13.32 -27.86 -20.49
C TYR A 720 14.34 -26.73 -20.36
N VAL A 721 13.90 -25.67 -19.70
CA VAL A 721 14.77 -24.60 -19.24
C VAL A 721 14.36 -24.23 -17.84
N PHE A 722 15.30 -24.16 -16.90
CA PHE A 722 15.03 -23.56 -15.61
C PHE A 722 15.98 -22.42 -15.28
N PHE A 723 15.50 -21.54 -14.41
CA PHE A 723 16.16 -20.30 -14.04
C PHE A 723 16.27 -20.20 -12.53
N GLU A 724 17.44 -19.76 -12.09
CA GLU A 724 17.71 -19.23 -10.76
C GLU A 724 17.90 -17.71 -10.89
N CYS A 725 17.14 -16.93 -10.13
CA CYS A 725 17.01 -15.49 -10.28
C CYS A 725 17.60 -14.76 -9.08
N LYS A 726 18.74 -14.07 -9.27
CA LYS A 726 19.33 -13.15 -8.29
C LYS A 726 19.10 -11.71 -8.74
N SER A 727 17.83 -11.32 -8.83
CA SER A 727 17.42 -10.01 -9.36
C SER A 727 17.75 -8.84 -8.41
N GLU A 728 17.91 -9.10 -7.11
CA GLU A 728 18.04 -8.08 -6.09
C GLU A 728 19.48 -7.78 -5.64
N VAL A 729 20.45 -8.59 -6.04
CA VAL A 729 21.84 -8.37 -5.66
C VAL A 729 22.39 -7.08 -6.27
N GLU A 730 23.32 -6.43 -5.56
CA GLU A 730 23.91 -5.17 -6.03
C GLU A 730 24.61 -5.31 -7.38
N GLU A 731 24.54 -4.29 -8.24
CA GLU A 731 25.22 -4.31 -9.54
C GLU A 731 26.76 -4.39 -9.42
N THR A 732 27.30 -3.96 -8.28
CA THR A 732 28.71 -4.01 -7.91
C THR A 732 29.18 -5.38 -7.43
N ARG A 733 28.29 -6.39 -7.42
CA ARG A 733 28.58 -7.75 -6.99
C ARG A 733 29.79 -8.29 -7.77
N GLN A 734 30.83 -8.68 -7.03
CA GLN A 734 32.09 -9.13 -7.62
C GLN A 734 31.99 -10.57 -8.12
N GLU A 735 31.41 -11.46 -7.32
CA GLU A 735 31.39 -12.90 -7.62
C GLU A 735 30.08 -13.58 -7.20
N ILE A 736 29.78 -14.69 -7.87
CA ILE A 736 28.79 -15.68 -7.48
C ILE A 736 29.36 -16.42 -6.27
N SER A 737 28.69 -16.33 -5.14
CA SER A 737 29.12 -16.94 -3.89
C SER A 737 28.99 -18.46 -3.92
N LYS A 738 29.74 -19.13 -3.03
CA LYS A 738 29.58 -20.57 -2.77
C LYS A 738 28.13 -20.97 -2.48
N HIS A 739 27.39 -20.11 -1.78
CA HIS A 739 26.00 -20.36 -1.41
C HIS A 739 25.08 -20.37 -2.64
N GLU A 740 25.19 -19.36 -3.50
CA GLU A 740 24.41 -19.26 -4.76
C GLU A 740 24.72 -20.45 -5.69
N ALA A 741 25.98 -20.88 -5.76
CA ALA A 741 26.36 -22.08 -6.49
C ALA A 741 25.73 -23.35 -5.89
N GLY A 742 25.72 -23.45 -4.56
CA GLY A 742 25.06 -24.56 -3.84
C GLY A 742 23.55 -24.63 -4.10
N GLN A 743 22.86 -23.49 -4.10
CA GLN A 743 21.43 -23.43 -4.42
C GLN A 743 21.14 -23.92 -5.85
N MET A 744 21.91 -23.46 -6.83
CA MET A 744 21.81 -23.94 -8.21
C MET A 744 22.02 -25.45 -8.30
N ASN A 745 22.98 -26.02 -7.57
CA ASN A 745 23.22 -27.47 -7.55
C ASN A 745 22.04 -28.23 -6.94
N ASN A 746 21.43 -27.71 -5.88
CA ASN A 746 20.22 -28.30 -5.30
C ASN A 746 19.07 -28.31 -6.30
N HIS A 747 18.91 -27.26 -7.11
CA HIS A 747 17.89 -27.20 -8.15
C HIS A 747 18.15 -28.19 -9.29
N CYS A 748 19.41 -28.43 -9.63
CA CYS A 748 19.77 -29.50 -10.57
C CYS A 748 19.37 -30.88 -10.04
N ALA A 749 19.73 -31.19 -8.80
CA ALA A 749 19.41 -32.47 -8.18
C ALA A 749 17.89 -32.68 -8.03
N TRP A 750 17.16 -31.61 -7.71
CA TRP A 750 15.69 -31.64 -7.71
C TRP A 750 15.15 -31.96 -9.10
N PHE A 751 15.64 -31.29 -10.15
CA PHE A 751 15.18 -31.52 -11.52
C PHE A 751 15.43 -32.97 -11.95
N GLU A 752 16.60 -33.53 -11.66
CA GLU A 752 16.93 -34.93 -11.94
C GLU A 752 16.03 -35.91 -11.18
N THR A 753 15.73 -35.62 -9.92
CA THR A 753 14.82 -36.45 -9.10
C THR A 753 13.40 -36.48 -9.69
N GLU A 754 12.91 -35.33 -10.18
CA GLU A 754 11.56 -35.21 -10.72
C GLU A 754 11.47 -35.64 -12.19
N TYR A 755 12.44 -35.32 -13.02
CA TYR A 755 12.36 -35.49 -14.48
C TYR A 755 13.23 -36.63 -15.03
N GLY A 756 14.21 -37.08 -14.26
CA GLY A 756 15.20 -38.08 -14.66
C GLY A 756 16.42 -37.49 -15.35
N ASP A 757 17.52 -38.26 -15.35
CA ASP A 757 18.85 -37.79 -15.74
C ASP A 757 19.04 -37.59 -17.26
N ASN A 758 18.16 -38.18 -18.09
CA ASN A 758 18.30 -38.20 -19.55
C ASN A 758 17.47 -37.11 -20.26
N VAL A 759 16.97 -36.13 -19.50
CA VAL A 759 16.13 -35.04 -20.04
C VAL A 759 17.00 -33.85 -20.47
N LEU A 760 16.74 -33.32 -21.67
CA LEU A 760 17.46 -32.15 -22.17
C LEU A 760 17.01 -30.90 -21.40
N VAL A 761 17.93 -30.28 -20.65
CA VAL A 761 17.63 -29.08 -19.85
C VAL A 761 18.73 -28.03 -19.93
N ASN A 762 18.34 -26.79 -20.23
CA ASN A 762 19.23 -25.62 -20.14
C ASN A 762 19.08 -24.96 -18.76
N ARG A 763 20.22 -24.67 -18.11
CA ARG A 763 20.26 -24.16 -16.74
C ARG A 763 20.82 -22.74 -16.74
N TYR A 764 20.03 -21.76 -16.28
CA TYR A 764 20.42 -20.35 -16.29
C TYR A 764 20.46 -19.75 -14.88
N LEU A 765 21.51 -18.99 -14.60
CA LEU A 765 21.60 -18.12 -13.42
C LEU A 765 21.53 -16.65 -13.88
N LEU A 766 20.47 -15.94 -13.47
CA LEU A 766 20.32 -14.51 -13.72
C LEU A 766 20.96 -13.73 -12.58
N ILE A 767 22.17 -13.23 -12.79
CA ILE A 767 22.95 -12.50 -11.79
C ILE A 767 23.85 -11.45 -12.49
N PRO A 768 24.17 -10.29 -11.88
CA PRO A 768 24.96 -9.23 -12.52
C PRO A 768 26.43 -9.57 -12.83
N THR A 769 27.00 -10.60 -12.20
CA THR A 769 28.39 -11.04 -12.40
C THR A 769 28.46 -12.39 -13.11
N LYS A 770 29.58 -12.69 -13.76
CA LYS A 770 29.85 -14.01 -14.34
C LYS A 770 30.97 -14.75 -13.62
N ASP A 771 31.60 -14.10 -12.64
CA ASP A 771 32.74 -14.66 -11.93
C ASP A 771 32.22 -15.58 -10.83
N LEU A 772 32.49 -16.87 -10.91
CA LEU A 772 32.25 -17.82 -9.83
C LEU A 772 33.39 -17.72 -8.81
N SER A 773 33.03 -17.59 -7.53
CA SER A 773 33.97 -17.59 -6.42
C SER A 773 34.87 -18.82 -6.45
N TYR A 774 36.13 -18.67 -6.08
CA TYR A 774 37.08 -19.79 -5.93
C TYR A 774 36.56 -20.91 -5.00
N TYR A 775 35.63 -20.58 -4.09
CA TYR A 775 35.06 -21.52 -3.12
C TYR A 775 33.78 -22.21 -3.59
N GLY A 776 33.28 -21.91 -4.80
CA GLY A 776 32.03 -22.45 -5.33
C GLY A 776 32.26 -23.30 -6.58
N ASP A 777 31.45 -24.33 -6.74
CA ASP A 777 31.48 -25.22 -7.91
C ASP A 777 30.05 -25.49 -8.38
N PHE A 778 29.84 -25.53 -9.70
CA PHE A 778 28.60 -26.03 -10.30
C PHE A 778 28.75 -27.50 -10.66
N THR A 779 27.75 -28.32 -10.35
CA THR A 779 27.75 -29.75 -10.72
C THR A 779 27.37 -29.98 -12.18
N HIS A 780 26.79 -28.98 -12.85
CA HIS A 780 26.29 -29.06 -14.21
C HIS A 780 26.71 -27.84 -15.04
N GLU A 781 26.51 -27.91 -16.36
CA GLU A 781 26.66 -26.74 -17.22
C GLU A 781 25.59 -25.70 -16.88
N VAL A 782 26.04 -24.54 -16.39
CA VAL A 782 25.20 -23.39 -16.03
C VAL A 782 25.65 -22.20 -16.88
N ARG A 783 24.70 -21.47 -17.47
CA ARG A 783 24.96 -20.24 -18.23
C ARG A 783 24.43 -19.02 -17.49
N ILE A 784 25.10 -17.89 -17.64
CA ILE A 784 24.79 -16.66 -16.93
C ILE A 784 24.05 -15.68 -17.84
N ILE A 785 23.00 -15.05 -17.32
CA ILE A 785 22.31 -13.94 -18.00
C ILE A 785 22.53 -12.66 -17.20
N ARG A 786 23.49 -11.83 -17.65
CA ARG A 786 23.79 -10.52 -17.04
C ARG A 786 22.93 -9.40 -17.62
N ARG A 787 23.00 -8.20 -17.02
CA ARG A 787 22.22 -7.01 -17.41
C ARG A 787 22.23 -6.72 -18.92
N GLY A 788 23.39 -6.78 -19.57
CA GLY A 788 23.49 -6.52 -21.02
C GLY A 788 22.75 -7.56 -21.86
N LYS A 789 22.88 -8.84 -21.52
CA LYS A 789 22.19 -9.94 -22.21
C LYS A 789 20.68 -9.92 -21.95
N LEU A 790 20.27 -9.66 -20.71
CA LEU A 790 18.86 -9.48 -20.35
C LEU A 790 18.24 -8.30 -21.10
N LYS A 791 18.96 -7.17 -21.19
CA LYS A 791 18.52 -6.01 -21.98
C LYS A 791 18.28 -6.37 -23.44
N ASN A 792 19.20 -7.10 -24.07
CA ASN A 792 19.04 -7.54 -25.46
C ASN A 792 17.83 -8.47 -25.62
N PHE A 793 17.61 -9.38 -24.68
CA PHE A 793 16.44 -10.26 -24.70
C PHE A 793 15.12 -9.47 -24.63
N LYS A 794 15.05 -8.50 -23.70
CA LYS A 794 13.90 -7.59 -23.56
C LYS A 794 13.66 -6.77 -24.82
N GLU A 795 14.73 -6.26 -25.43
CA GLU A 795 14.62 -5.50 -26.69
C GLU A 795 14.08 -6.36 -27.84
N SER A 796 14.52 -7.62 -27.96
CA SER A 796 13.98 -8.57 -28.94
C SER A 796 12.49 -8.83 -28.72
N ILE A 797 12.05 -9.05 -27.48
CA ILE A 797 10.62 -9.19 -27.15
C ILE A 797 9.86 -7.90 -27.50
N LYS A 798 10.41 -6.73 -27.16
CA LYS A 798 9.78 -5.44 -27.48
C LYS A 798 9.63 -5.23 -28.98
N ARG A 799 10.62 -5.62 -29.79
CA ARG A 799 10.57 -5.56 -31.26
C ARG A 799 9.54 -6.54 -31.81
N PHE A 800 9.50 -7.77 -31.30
CA PHE A 800 8.49 -8.76 -31.66
C PHE A 800 7.07 -8.23 -31.45
N ILE A 801 6.79 -7.62 -30.28
CA ILE A 801 5.45 -7.06 -30.02
C ILE A 801 5.18 -5.86 -30.95
N LYS A 802 6.16 -4.99 -31.21
CA LYS A 802 5.99 -3.84 -32.13
C LYS A 802 5.56 -4.26 -33.54
N GLU A 803 6.08 -5.37 -34.05
CA GLU A 803 5.67 -5.92 -35.35
C GLU A 803 4.19 -6.37 -35.39
N LEU A 804 3.54 -6.52 -34.23
CA LEU A 804 2.11 -6.86 -34.15
C LEU A 804 1.18 -5.65 -34.31
N LYS A 805 1.70 -4.40 -34.28
CA LYS A 805 0.91 -3.16 -34.37
C LYS A 805 -0.06 -3.08 -35.56
N PRO A 806 0.29 -3.50 -36.80
CA PRO A 806 -0.61 -3.41 -37.94
C PRO A 806 -1.65 -4.55 -38.01
N TYR A 807 -1.58 -5.53 -37.11
CA TYR A 807 -2.42 -6.73 -37.15
C TYR A 807 -3.58 -6.68 -36.15
N ASN A 808 -4.71 -7.30 -36.50
CA ASN A 808 -5.74 -7.63 -35.52
C ASN A 808 -5.27 -8.84 -34.69
N LEU A 809 -5.16 -8.70 -33.36
CA LEU A 809 -4.64 -9.73 -32.45
C LEU A 809 -5.41 -11.07 -32.53
N TYR A 810 -6.66 -11.04 -32.98
CA TYR A 810 -7.51 -12.23 -33.10
C TYR A 810 -7.28 -13.03 -34.39
N ASP A 811 -6.67 -12.41 -35.41
CA ASP A 811 -6.62 -12.92 -36.80
C ASP A 811 -5.19 -13.15 -37.33
N ILE A 812 -4.17 -13.17 -36.46
CA ILE A 812 -2.78 -13.40 -36.87
C ILE A 812 -2.60 -14.89 -37.22
N SER A 813 -2.08 -15.20 -38.41
CA SER A 813 -1.83 -16.58 -38.83
C SER A 813 -0.65 -17.21 -38.08
N ASP A 814 -0.73 -18.53 -37.89
CA ASP A 814 0.32 -19.31 -37.22
C ASP A 814 1.68 -19.18 -37.92
N GLU A 815 1.70 -19.19 -39.26
CA GLU A 815 2.92 -19.01 -40.06
C GLU A 815 3.55 -17.63 -39.82
N LYS A 816 2.73 -16.57 -39.72
CA LYS A 816 3.23 -15.22 -39.45
C LYS A 816 3.83 -15.13 -38.04
N LEU A 817 3.19 -15.73 -37.03
CA LEU A 817 3.72 -15.76 -35.67
C LEU A 817 5.05 -16.50 -35.59
N GLN A 818 5.16 -17.68 -36.24
CA GLN A 818 6.41 -18.43 -36.29
C GLN A 818 7.53 -17.62 -36.95
N ASN A 819 7.26 -16.99 -38.11
CA ASN A 819 8.22 -16.15 -38.80
C ASN A 819 8.70 -14.96 -37.94
N LEU A 820 7.81 -14.35 -37.15
CA LEU A 820 8.18 -13.25 -36.24
C LEU A 820 9.02 -13.74 -35.05
N ILE A 821 8.72 -14.92 -34.50
CA ILE A 821 9.54 -15.54 -33.44
C ILE A 821 10.95 -15.82 -33.93
N ASP A 822 11.09 -16.36 -35.15
CA ASP A 822 12.38 -16.66 -35.76
C ASP A 822 13.15 -15.38 -36.11
N LEU A 823 12.46 -14.37 -36.67
CA LEU A 823 13.05 -13.07 -37.01
C LEU A 823 13.63 -12.34 -35.79
N HIS A 824 13.00 -12.46 -34.62
CA HIS A 824 13.44 -11.79 -33.40
C HIS A 824 14.27 -12.67 -32.47
N HIS A 825 14.61 -13.89 -32.91
CA HIS A 825 15.46 -14.84 -32.19
C HIS A 825 14.91 -15.27 -30.82
N LEU A 826 13.63 -15.67 -30.77
CA LEU A 826 12.91 -15.99 -29.52
C LEU A 826 12.68 -17.50 -29.31
N ASN A 827 13.52 -18.36 -29.91
CA ASN A 827 13.51 -19.81 -29.67
C ASN A 827 14.49 -20.20 -28.55
N LEU A 828 14.33 -21.39 -27.95
CA LEU A 828 15.20 -21.85 -26.85
C LEU A 828 16.69 -21.88 -27.23
N LYS A 829 17.00 -22.31 -28.46
CA LYS A 829 18.35 -22.30 -29.00
C LYS A 829 18.93 -20.87 -29.07
N ASP A 830 18.16 -19.92 -29.61
CA ASP A 830 18.58 -18.53 -29.70
C ASP A 830 18.78 -17.91 -28.31
N ILE A 831 17.92 -18.27 -27.34
CA ILE A 831 18.07 -17.82 -25.95
C ILE A 831 19.39 -18.29 -25.35
N ARG A 832 19.77 -19.54 -25.61
CA ARG A 832 21.07 -20.09 -25.17
C ARG A 832 22.25 -19.36 -25.81
N GLU A 833 22.21 -19.12 -27.11
CA GLU A 833 23.35 -18.57 -27.85
C GLU A 833 23.49 -17.05 -27.71
N LEU A 834 22.38 -16.31 -27.79
CA LEU A 834 22.38 -14.85 -27.89
C LEU A 834 22.21 -14.14 -26.55
N TYR A 835 21.42 -14.71 -25.63
CA TYR A 835 21.02 -14.04 -24.38
C TYR A 835 21.65 -14.64 -23.13
N SER A 836 22.65 -15.51 -23.26
CA SER A 836 23.44 -15.99 -22.13
C SER A 836 24.93 -16.04 -22.47
N GLU A 837 25.77 -16.22 -21.45
CA GLU A 837 27.22 -16.35 -21.58
C GLU A 837 27.76 -17.39 -20.57
N GLU A 838 28.97 -17.88 -20.82
CA GLU A 838 29.63 -18.80 -19.89
C GLU A 838 30.14 -18.07 -18.64
N TYR A 839 30.11 -18.77 -17.50
CA TYR A 839 30.70 -18.27 -16.27
C TYR A 839 32.23 -18.38 -16.32
N TYR A 840 32.91 -17.58 -15.51
CA TYR A 840 34.35 -17.63 -15.31
C TYR A 840 34.63 -18.11 -13.88
N HIS A 841 35.24 -19.29 -13.72
CA HIS A 841 35.68 -19.74 -12.40
C HIS A 841 36.97 -19.02 -12.01
N ARG A 842 36.92 -18.22 -10.94
CA ARG A 842 38.12 -17.58 -10.40
C ARG A 842 39.15 -18.63 -9.99
N THR A 843 40.33 -18.52 -10.58
CA THR A 843 41.49 -19.29 -10.17
C THR A 843 42.23 -18.55 -9.06
N LYS A 844 42.93 -19.33 -8.23
CA LYS A 844 43.55 -18.88 -6.99
C LYS A 844 44.70 -17.90 -7.21
#